data_AF-A0A2U1BB10-F1
#
_entry.id   AF-A0A2U1BB10-F1
#
_cell.length_a   1.000
_cell.length_b   1.000
_cell.length_c   1.000
_cell.angle_alpha   90.00
_cell.angle_beta   90.00
_cell.angle_gamma   90.00
#
_symmetry.space_group_name_H-M   'P 1'
#
loop_
_entity.id
_entity.type
_entity.pdbx_description
1 polymer ?
#
loop_
_entity_poly.entity_id
_entity_poly.type
_entity_poly.pdbx_seq_one_letter_code
_entity_poly.pdbx_strand_id
1 'polypeptide(L)'
;DDKDDKTLLEDKFKVAKLEGVIISNEYATSTSTAPEKEGNTILLLTSDDATSGKDEGAKITLKTTTAANLLGKSVTMFAKDWKNGSYDTVLGNPVLSSDNLIATITEDSDSDDVNDALKAAGIKTVKDAVLVENYVRNSDKVDGKDVDRTVSGMEAVSKLTGNGIEVTVISNDDDNEADFVIVTKMIAGKVSAYNANGNDGDGYITVTPFTNLDDSDDRISGEEFDDVVGVKDVAKDDIVLYYRVDDTYYIEKAESVSVTVTSTKGGDTIKDGSDTYEQSALSWKFDDDSSIKKNANLTDVVEIDDEVTLYLDNFGYVIYTDGSESSDDYMFITGADASVKTNFETLTIKAVLNDGTEVTASVNKIDGKKLSTYVENAKEDAKEDAKEDAKKDAKKENKDYSDLDLEKEVLHQIATYTKSGSSYNIKLKKTVAIEQVKKGNAKLSGNYSANSKTIFVIGDHNDNYKAYTGISNVPDVDSVGTNGVKVAYVKDKETVAKFVAVTKAKTSDGDTEGIYILGKTPSAKKNSSDDTIYVTQAYVNGKYVAELELEGYDKVDGEVSRGYYGGVTTSGSNVVDWHDLLNAKKNGADYSKDDWYDFGSYVTDCGDGIISSQNHKTALTYDKDTVVIVVDGTKEMAPGDIDEVICVDGAPSDSDVVVIVPDDDDEHADYVFIIR
;
A
#
# COMPACT_ATOMS: atom_id res chain seq x y z
N ASP A 1 2.83 -36.99 74.47
CA ASP A 1 3.55 -37.19 73.21
C ASP A 1 2.55 -37.38 72.09
N ASP A 2 1.90 -36.29 71.68
CA ASP A 2 1.13 -36.24 70.44
C ASP A 2 2.14 -36.03 69.30
N LYS A 3 2.43 -37.11 68.57
CA LYS A 3 3.38 -37.15 67.44
C LYS A 3 2.69 -37.67 66.19
N ASP A 4 1.64 -36.99 65.75
CA ASP A 4 1.08 -37.20 64.42
C ASP A 4 0.40 -35.90 63.96
N ASP A 5 1.19 -34.84 63.76
CA ASP A 5 0.76 -33.60 63.11
C ASP A 5 0.66 -33.81 61.59
N LYS A 6 -0.07 -34.84 61.16
CA LYS A 6 -0.39 -35.06 59.73
C LYS A 6 -1.63 -34.27 59.36
N THR A 7 -1.59 -33.58 58.23
CA THR A 7 -2.78 -32.92 57.68
C THR A 7 -3.84 -33.95 57.28
N LEU A 8 -5.09 -33.51 57.16
CA LEU A 8 -6.18 -34.38 56.69
C LEU A 8 -5.92 -34.92 55.27
N LEU A 9 -5.23 -34.13 54.44
CA LEU A 9 -4.79 -34.54 53.09
C LEU A 9 -3.74 -35.67 53.16
N GLU A 10 -2.76 -35.57 54.03
CA GLU A 10 -1.72 -36.59 54.21
C GLU A 10 -2.29 -37.87 54.86
N ASP A 11 -3.11 -37.76 55.91
CA ASP A 11 -3.62 -38.94 56.61
C ASP A 11 -4.70 -39.68 55.80
N LYS A 12 -5.72 -38.97 55.29
CA LYS A 12 -6.88 -39.60 54.64
C LYS A 12 -6.69 -39.83 53.15
N PHE A 13 -6.04 -38.90 52.47
CA PHE A 13 -5.95 -38.91 51.01
C PHE A 13 -4.58 -39.30 50.48
N LYS A 14 -3.59 -39.47 51.38
CA LYS A 14 -2.21 -39.85 51.04
C LYS A 14 -1.58 -38.88 50.04
N VAL A 15 -1.89 -37.60 50.23
CA VAL A 15 -1.37 -36.49 49.42
C VAL A 15 -0.19 -35.87 50.16
N ALA A 16 0.96 -35.78 49.51
CA ALA A 16 2.12 -35.03 49.96
C ALA A 16 1.95 -33.55 49.60
N LYS A 17 2.28 -32.66 50.54
CA LYS A 17 2.56 -31.25 50.25
C LYS A 17 4.04 -31.16 49.89
N LEU A 18 4.35 -30.60 48.73
CA LEU A 18 5.71 -30.46 48.21
C LEU A 18 6.02 -28.98 48.07
N GLU A 19 7.07 -28.52 48.73
CA GLU A 19 7.60 -27.17 48.62
C GLU A 19 8.95 -27.24 47.90
N GLY A 20 9.12 -26.44 46.86
CA GLY A 20 10.35 -26.45 46.09
C GLY A 20 10.35 -25.53 44.89
N VAL A 21 11.50 -25.44 44.22
CA VAL A 21 11.73 -24.61 43.04
C VAL A 21 11.53 -25.43 41.78
N ILE A 22 10.75 -24.95 40.82
CA ILE A 22 10.64 -25.61 39.51
C ILE A 22 11.91 -25.31 38.72
N ILE A 23 12.71 -26.34 38.43
CA ILE A 23 14.01 -26.20 37.74
C ILE A 23 14.02 -26.80 36.32
N SER A 24 12.96 -27.50 35.95
CA SER A 24 12.79 -28.09 34.61
C SER A 24 11.32 -28.45 34.39
N ASN A 25 10.81 -28.28 33.17
CA ASN A 25 9.53 -28.80 32.68
C ASN A 25 9.63 -29.06 31.18
N GLU A 26 8.52 -29.36 30.50
CA GLU A 26 8.54 -29.67 29.06
C GLU A 26 8.81 -28.47 28.12
N TYR A 27 8.74 -27.25 28.65
CA TYR A 27 8.96 -26.02 27.90
C TYR A 27 10.23 -25.28 28.31
N ALA A 28 10.84 -25.64 29.45
CA ALA A 28 11.87 -24.82 30.08
C ALA A 28 12.81 -25.64 30.99
N THR A 29 14.09 -25.29 31.04
CA THR A 29 15.04 -25.89 31.97
C THR A 29 16.14 -24.92 32.42
N SER A 30 16.51 -24.99 33.70
CA SER A 30 17.64 -24.25 34.26
C SER A 30 18.83 -25.16 34.63
N THR A 31 18.72 -26.46 34.38
CA THR A 31 19.74 -27.45 34.82
C THR A 31 20.30 -28.33 33.70
N SER A 32 19.76 -28.21 32.49
CA SER A 32 20.03 -29.05 31.33
C SER A 32 20.09 -28.19 30.06
N THR A 33 20.58 -28.75 28.95
CA THR A 33 20.50 -28.12 27.62
C THR A 33 19.20 -28.45 26.89
N ALA A 34 18.40 -29.39 27.42
CA ALA A 34 17.10 -29.78 26.88
C ALA A 34 16.04 -29.87 27.99
N PRO A 35 14.79 -29.44 27.74
CA PRO A 35 13.68 -29.58 28.69
C PRO A 35 13.33 -31.04 28.99
N GLU A 36 12.39 -31.23 29.91
CA GLU A 36 11.86 -32.56 30.20
C GLU A 36 10.96 -33.06 29.06
N LYS A 37 10.72 -34.37 29.05
CA LYS A 37 9.68 -34.94 28.17
C LYS A 37 8.30 -34.43 28.57
N GLU A 38 7.39 -34.42 27.59
CA GLU A 38 6.00 -34.01 27.77
C GLU A 38 5.36 -34.58 29.05
N GLY A 39 4.66 -33.72 29.79
CA GLY A 39 3.96 -34.05 31.04
C GLY A 39 4.88 -34.35 32.22
N ASN A 40 6.13 -33.86 32.22
CA ASN A 40 7.03 -33.96 33.37
C ASN A 40 7.54 -32.59 33.83
N THR A 41 7.56 -32.40 35.14
CA THR A 41 8.16 -31.25 35.82
C THR A 41 9.15 -31.74 36.88
N ILE A 42 10.30 -31.08 37.02
CA ILE A 42 11.29 -31.35 38.06
C ILE A 42 11.22 -30.25 39.12
N LEU A 43 10.97 -30.67 40.35
CA LEU A 43 10.99 -29.81 41.54
C LEU A 43 12.28 -30.06 42.32
N LEU A 44 13.00 -28.99 42.67
CA LEU A 44 14.08 -28.99 43.64
C LEU A 44 13.49 -28.69 45.01
N LEU A 45 13.46 -29.68 45.91
CA LEU A 45 12.82 -29.54 47.21
C LEU A 45 13.48 -28.45 48.07
N THR A 46 12.66 -27.59 48.67
CA THR A 46 13.06 -26.61 49.71
C THR A 46 12.67 -27.07 51.11
N SER A 47 12.06 -28.25 51.22
CA SER A 47 11.73 -28.91 52.50
C SER A 47 11.78 -30.43 52.34
N ASP A 48 12.01 -31.15 53.43
CA ASP A 48 11.92 -32.61 53.46
C ASP A 48 10.52 -33.11 53.05
N ASP A 49 10.48 -34.13 52.18
CA ASP A 49 9.26 -34.84 51.84
C ASP A 49 9.22 -36.21 52.53
N ALA A 50 8.43 -36.27 53.60
CA ALA A 50 8.23 -37.49 54.39
C ALA A 50 7.63 -38.66 53.59
N THR A 51 6.89 -38.40 52.50
CA THR A 51 6.23 -39.45 51.70
C THR A 51 7.22 -40.14 50.77
N SER A 52 8.12 -39.39 50.14
CA SER A 52 9.19 -39.95 49.30
C SER A 52 10.45 -40.33 50.09
N GLY A 53 10.62 -39.79 51.30
CA GLY A 53 11.83 -39.93 52.11
C GLY A 53 13.02 -39.15 51.54
N LYS A 54 12.74 -38.07 50.79
CA LYS A 54 13.74 -37.19 50.19
C LYS A 54 13.91 -35.96 51.06
N ASP A 55 15.16 -35.59 51.29
CA ASP A 55 15.52 -34.41 52.06
C ASP A 55 15.49 -33.14 51.18
N GLU A 56 15.49 -31.99 51.83
CA GLU A 56 15.75 -30.69 51.20
C GLU A 56 16.96 -30.73 50.22
N GLY A 57 16.84 -30.07 49.08
CA GLY A 57 17.83 -30.06 47.99
C GLY A 57 17.76 -31.27 47.06
N ALA A 58 16.89 -32.26 47.32
CA ALA A 58 16.67 -33.35 46.39
C ALA A 58 15.81 -32.93 45.18
N LYS A 59 16.15 -33.44 44.00
CA LYS A 59 15.31 -33.32 42.79
C LYS A 59 14.25 -34.42 42.78
N ILE A 60 13.00 -34.06 42.51
CA ILE A 60 11.89 -34.99 42.34
C ILE A 60 11.16 -34.72 41.01
N THR A 61 10.68 -35.79 40.38
CA THR A 61 9.88 -35.70 39.15
C THR A 61 8.40 -35.75 39.48
N LEU A 62 7.64 -34.83 38.91
CA LEU A 62 6.19 -34.77 38.97
C LEU A 62 5.62 -35.06 37.58
N LYS A 63 4.71 -36.03 37.46
CA LYS A 63 4.00 -36.35 36.22
C LYS A 63 2.88 -35.33 35.96
N THR A 64 3.29 -34.12 35.60
CA THR A 64 2.40 -33.01 35.26
C THR A 64 3.08 -32.06 34.29
N THR A 65 2.26 -31.31 33.56
CA THR A 65 2.63 -30.12 32.81
C THR A 65 2.66 -28.90 33.73
N THR A 66 3.63 -28.01 33.54
CA THR A 66 3.69 -26.68 34.16
C THR A 66 4.16 -25.65 33.14
N ALA A 67 3.67 -24.42 33.24
CA ALA A 67 4.04 -23.35 32.32
C ALA A 67 5.53 -22.97 32.40
N ALA A 68 6.10 -22.53 31.28
CA ALA A 68 7.50 -22.10 31.18
C ALA A 68 7.85 -20.99 32.17
N ASN A 69 6.94 -20.04 32.38
CA ASN A 69 7.12 -18.89 33.30
C ASN A 69 7.15 -19.26 34.80
N LEU A 70 7.00 -20.54 35.16
CA LEU A 70 7.21 -21.04 36.51
C LEU A 70 8.65 -21.49 36.76
N LEU A 71 9.49 -21.55 35.73
CA LEU A 71 10.91 -21.88 35.89
C LEU A 71 11.58 -20.91 36.89
N GLY A 72 12.40 -21.47 37.78
CA GLY A 72 13.14 -20.74 38.80
C GLY A 72 12.31 -20.26 39.99
N LYS A 73 10.99 -20.46 40.00
CA LYS A 73 10.10 -20.01 41.08
C LYS A 73 9.85 -21.10 42.11
N SER A 74 9.84 -20.72 43.38
CA SER A 74 9.42 -21.54 44.50
C SER A 74 7.89 -21.68 44.51
N VAL A 75 7.41 -22.91 44.63
CA VAL A 75 6.00 -23.26 44.59
C VAL A 75 5.66 -24.28 45.67
N THR A 76 4.41 -24.27 46.10
CA THR A 76 3.77 -25.39 46.77
C THR A 76 2.94 -26.19 45.77
N MET A 77 3.14 -27.51 45.75
CA MET A 77 2.39 -28.46 44.94
C MET A 77 1.85 -29.59 45.82
N PHE A 78 0.77 -30.23 45.37
CA PHE A 78 0.19 -31.38 46.04
C PHE A 78 0.25 -32.59 45.13
N ALA A 79 0.81 -33.70 45.60
CA ALA A 79 0.98 -34.89 44.77
C ALA A 79 0.77 -36.18 45.55
N LYS A 80 0.51 -37.28 44.85
CA LYS A 80 0.36 -38.61 45.44
C LYS A 80 0.85 -39.70 44.49
N ASP A 81 0.83 -40.94 44.99
CA ASP A 81 1.26 -42.12 44.23
C ASP A 81 2.77 -42.11 43.90
N TRP A 82 3.62 -41.84 44.90
CA TRP A 82 5.08 -41.90 44.79
C TRP A 82 5.58 -43.29 44.39
N LYS A 83 6.27 -43.40 43.26
CA LYS A 83 6.93 -44.63 42.78
C LYS A 83 8.17 -44.29 41.95
N ASN A 84 9.23 -45.06 42.13
CA ASN A 84 10.45 -45.01 41.28
C ASN A 84 11.08 -43.61 41.12
N GLY A 85 11.00 -42.74 42.13
CA GLY A 85 11.59 -41.39 42.03
C GLY A 85 10.65 -40.30 41.49
N SER A 86 9.38 -40.63 41.22
CA SER A 86 8.39 -39.68 40.74
C SER A 86 7.04 -39.80 41.44
N TYR A 87 6.27 -38.71 41.44
CA TYR A 87 4.84 -38.72 41.75
C TYR A 87 4.03 -38.86 40.47
N ASP A 88 3.19 -39.90 40.38
CA ASP A 88 2.36 -40.21 39.20
C ASP A 88 1.11 -39.32 39.10
N THR A 89 0.71 -38.65 40.17
CA THR A 89 -0.49 -37.80 40.18
C THR A 89 -0.25 -36.51 40.94
N VAL A 90 -0.39 -35.39 40.24
CA VAL A 90 -0.38 -34.03 40.80
C VAL A 90 -1.81 -33.51 40.90
N LEU A 91 -2.11 -32.82 41.98
CA LEU A 91 -3.43 -32.31 42.32
C LEU A 91 -3.43 -30.79 42.27
N GLY A 92 -4.15 -30.25 41.28
CA GLY A 92 -4.30 -28.81 41.08
C GLY A 92 -3.07 -28.16 40.42
N ASN A 93 -3.11 -26.84 40.35
CA ASN A 93 -2.03 -26.03 39.78
C ASN A 93 -0.98 -25.70 40.85
N PRO A 94 0.28 -25.48 40.47
CA PRO A 94 1.29 -24.94 41.37
C PRO A 94 0.82 -23.63 42.02
N VAL A 95 1.05 -23.50 43.32
CA VAL A 95 0.78 -22.27 44.08
C VAL A 95 2.12 -21.59 44.32
N LEU A 96 2.30 -20.35 43.81
CA LEU A 96 3.53 -19.59 44.03
C LEU A 96 3.75 -19.33 45.52
N SER A 97 4.99 -19.56 46.00
CA SER A 97 5.39 -19.17 47.35
C SER A 97 5.43 -17.64 47.48
N SER A 98 5.13 -17.14 48.68
CA SER A 98 5.38 -15.74 49.04
C SER A 98 6.86 -15.39 49.12
N ASP A 99 7.73 -16.39 49.16
CA ASP A 99 9.18 -16.21 49.29
C ASP A 99 9.84 -15.80 47.96
N ASN A 100 9.08 -15.84 46.85
CA ASN A 100 9.59 -15.36 45.58
C ASN A 100 9.64 -13.83 45.55
N LEU A 101 10.83 -13.28 45.35
CA LEU A 101 11.02 -11.89 44.93
C LEU A 101 11.24 -11.88 43.43
N ILE A 102 10.41 -11.13 42.69
CA ILE A 102 10.42 -11.15 41.22
C ILE A 102 10.45 -9.71 40.70
N ALA A 103 11.44 -9.39 39.88
CA ALA A 103 11.48 -8.19 39.06
C ALA A 103 11.33 -8.60 37.59
N THR A 104 10.48 -7.89 36.84
CA THR A 104 10.32 -8.06 35.39
C THR A 104 10.58 -6.74 34.70
N ILE A 105 11.43 -6.77 33.67
CA ILE A 105 11.87 -5.61 32.90
C ILE A 105 11.61 -5.94 31.42
N THR A 106 10.91 -5.07 30.70
CA THR A 106 10.48 -5.30 29.31
C THR A 106 10.91 -4.19 28.34
N GLU A 107 11.55 -3.15 28.87
CA GLU A 107 12.02 -1.97 28.16
C GLU A 107 13.54 -1.90 28.20
N ASP A 108 14.14 -1.17 27.26
CA ASP A 108 15.57 -0.87 27.35
C ASP A 108 15.86 -0.06 28.62
N SER A 109 16.75 -0.58 29.46
CA SER A 109 16.98 -0.07 30.81
C SER A 109 18.47 0.07 31.07
N ASP A 110 18.89 1.22 31.59
CA ASP A 110 20.25 1.37 32.05
C ASP A 110 20.47 0.69 33.42
N SER A 111 21.70 0.73 33.92
CA SER A 111 22.03 0.07 35.19
C SER A 111 21.30 0.67 36.40
N ASP A 112 20.94 1.96 36.35
CA ASP A 112 20.21 2.63 37.43
C ASP A 112 18.73 2.21 37.40
N ASP A 113 18.12 2.15 36.21
CA ASP A 113 16.75 1.66 36.01
C ASP A 113 16.59 0.20 36.47
N VAL A 114 17.52 -0.67 36.06
CA VAL A 114 17.55 -2.07 36.51
C VAL A 114 17.65 -2.14 38.04
N ASN A 115 18.55 -1.36 38.64
CA ASN A 115 18.72 -1.33 40.08
C ASN A 115 17.43 -0.89 40.80
N ASP A 116 16.69 0.06 40.25
CA ASP A 116 15.45 0.55 40.83
C ASP A 116 14.32 -0.49 40.73
N ALA A 117 14.22 -1.20 39.60
CA ALA A 117 13.31 -2.33 39.44
C ALA A 117 13.60 -3.46 40.45
N LEU A 118 14.88 -3.82 40.64
CA LEU A 118 15.30 -4.85 41.60
C LEU A 118 15.00 -4.44 43.04
N LYS A 119 15.31 -3.19 43.42
CA LYS A 119 14.99 -2.66 44.75
C LYS A 119 13.50 -2.66 45.03
N ALA A 120 12.67 -2.32 44.05
CA ALA A 120 11.22 -2.36 44.17
C ALA A 120 10.71 -3.79 44.44
N ALA A 121 11.36 -4.80 43.85
CA ALA A 121 11.08 -6.21 44.09
C ALA A 121 11.71 -6.76 45.40
N GLY A 122 12.59 -6.02 46.07
CA GLY A 122 13.29 -6.47 47.28
C GLY A 122 14.61 -7.20 47.01
N ILE A 123 15.10 -7.22 45.77
CA ILE A 123 16.34 -7.87 45.36
C ILE A 123 17.51 -6.89 45.50
N LYS A 124 18.57 -7.29 46.20
CA LYS A 124 19.75 -6.46 46.50
C LYS A 124 20.94 -6.75 45.57
N THR A 125 21.06 -7.98 45.09
CA THR A 125 22.17 -8.42 44.25
C THR A 125 21.70 -9.47 43.26
N VAL A 126 22.34 -9.48 42.09
CA VAL A 126 22.14 -10.48 41.02
C VAL A 126 23.41 -11.27 40.74
N LYS A 127 24.42 -11.08 41.59
CA LYS A 127 25.72 -11.71 41.44
C LYS A 127 25.55 -13.21 41.61
N ASP A 128 26.14 -13.97 40.71
CA ASP A 128 26.14 -15.44 40.69
C ASP A 128 24.78 -16.07 40.34
N ALA A 129 23.75 -15.26 40.03
CA ALA A 129 22.47 -15.72 39.51
C ALA A 129 22.66 -16.47 38.18
N VAL A 130 21.97 -17.61 38.02
CA VAL A 130 22.02 -18.43 36.81
C VAL A 130 21.29 -17.73 35.67
N LEU A 131 21.96 -17.59 34.51
CA LEU A 131 21.39 -17.03 33.30
C LEU A 131 20.67 -18.13 32.49
N VAL A 132 19.41 -17.88 32.16
CA VAL A 132 18.58 -18.71 31.28
C VAL A 132 18.13 -17.83 30.11
N GLU A 133 18.30 -18.29 28.87
CA GLU A 133 17.86 -17.56 27.67
C GLU A 133 16.86 -18.42 26.90
N ASN A 134 15.71 -17.83 26.53
CA ASN A 134 14.60 -18.51 25.84
C ASN A 134 14.22 -19.84 26.48
N TYR A 135 14.15 -19.84 27.82
CA TYR A 135 13.81 -20.98 28.66
C TYR A 135 14.78 -22.18 28.58
N VAL A 136 15.95 -22.04 27.98
CA VAL A 136 17.03 -23.04 28.00
C VAL A 136 18.23 -22.47 28.75
N ARG A 137 18.93 -23.35 29.49
CA ARG A 137 20.08 -22.97 30.28
C ARG A 137 21.20 -22.43 29.39
N ASN A 138 21.67 -21.22 29.67
CA ASN A 138 22.80 -20.65 28.95
C ASN A 138 24.11 -21.21 29.55
N SER A 139 24.85 -21.98 28.76
CA SER A 139 26.06 -22.65 29.22
C SER A 139 27.17 -22.60 28.18
N ASP A 140 28.40 -22.36 28.65
CA ASP A 140 29.60 -22.43 27.83
C ASP A 140 30.20 -23.84 27.86
N LYS A 141 30.76 -24.28 26.74
CA LYS A 141 31.58 -25.50 26.67
C LYS A 141 33.00 -25.19 27.18
N VAL A 142 33.29 -25.50 28.44
CA VAL A 142 34.66 -25.42 28.99
C VAL A 142 35.20 -26.84 29.15
N ASP A 143 36.27 -27.16 28.41
CA ASP A 143 36.88 -28.50 28.38
C ASP A 143 35.88 -29.64 28.05
N GLY A 144 34.89 -29.36 27.20
CA GLY A 144 33.85 -30.31 26.78
C GLY A 144 32.77 -30.57 27.83
N LYS A 145 32.74 -29.79 28.92
CA LYS A 145 31.67 -29.79 29.92
C LYS A 145 30.90 -28.48 29.84
N ASP A 146 29.60 -28.56 30.07
CA ASP A 146 28.75 -27.37 30.13
C ASP A 146 28.99 -26.68 31.49
N VAL A 147 29.35 -25.41 31.44
CA VAL A 147 29.54 -24.54 32.60
C VAL A 147 28.52 -23.41 32.52
N ASP A 148 27.76 -23.28 33.59
CA ASP A 148 26.68 -22.30 33.70
C ASP A 148 27.21 -20.88 33.54
N ARG A 149 26.51 -20.10 32.73
CA ARG A 149 26.72 -18.65 32.73
C ARG A 149 25.96 -18.06 33.92
N THR A 150 26.67 -17.28 34.70
CA THR A 150 26.10 -16.49 35.78
C THR A 150 26.20 -15.01 35.48
N VAL A 151 25.32 -14.24 36.13
CA VAL A 151 25.31 -12.79 36.02
C VAL A 151 26.31 -12.19 37.02
N SER A 152 27.14 -11.27 36.54
CA SER A 152 28.21 -10.67 37.37
C SER A 152 27.76 -9.46 38.19
N GLY A 153 26.62 -8.85 37.84
CA GLY A 153 26.05 -7.68 38.51
C GLY A 153 25.01 -6.97 37.65
N MET A 154 24.52 -5.83 38.15
CA MET A 154 23.43 -5.05 37.51
C MET A 154 23.77 -4.59 36.09
N GLU A 155 25.02 -4.16 35.83
CA GLU A 155 25.47 -3.76 34.49
C GLU A 155 25.43 -4.92 33.47
N ALA A 156 25.50 -6.17 33.93
CA ALA A 156 25.33 -7.31 33.05
C ALA A 156 23.84 -7.51 32.71
N VAL A 157 22.93 -7.29 33.67
CA VAL A 157 21.48 -7.35 33.44
C VAL A 157 21.02 -6.26 32.47
N SER A 158 21.50 -5.03 32.60
CA SER A 158 21.16 -3.92 31.69
C SER A 158 21.63 -4.16 30.24
N LYS A 159 22.54 -5.11 29.99
CA LYS A 159 22.95 -5.51 28.63
C LYS A 159 22.06 -6.60 28.03
N LEU A 160 21.21 -7.21 28.85
CA LEU A 160 20.23 -8.21 28.46
C LEU A 160 18.87 -7.58 28.15
N THR A 161 18.64 -6.34 28.60
CA THR A 161 17.42 -5.58 28.34
C THR A 161 17.38 -4.99 26.94
N GLY A 162 16.18 -4.64 26.50
CA GLY A 162 15.90 -3.96 25.25
C GLY A 162 14.40 -3.91 25.03
N ASN A 163 13.91 -2.93 24.29
CA ASN A 163 12.48 -2.83 23.96
C ASN A 163 11.99 -4.14 23.32
N GLY A 164 11.02 -4.80 23.96
CA GLY A 164 10.48 -6.07 23.48
C GLY A 164 11.18 -7.33 24.02
N ILE A 165 12.20 -7.18 24.86
CA ILE A 165 12.91 -8.30 25.52
C ILE A 165 12.44 -8.36 26.98
N GLU A 166 11.91 -9.50 27.41
CA GLU A 166 11.53 -9.72 28.80
C GLU A 166 12.71 -10.27 29.61
N VAL A 167 13.13 -9.54 30.63
CA VAL A 167 14.12 -9.97 31.61
C VAL A 167 13.44 -10.15 32.96
N THR A 168 13.38 -11.38 33.44
CA THR A 168 12.82 -11.72 34.76
C THR A 168 13.92 -12.14 35.72
N VAL A 169 14.06 -11.42 36.83
CA VAL A 169 15.02 -11.70 37.90
C VAL A 169 14.27 -12.27 39.10
N ILE A 170 14.75 -13.40 39.61
CA ILE A 170 14.06 -14.18 40.64
C ILE A 170 15.03 -14.48 41.79
N SER A 171 14.63 -14.14 43.01
CA SER A 171 15.09 -14.78 44.25
C SER A 171 13.97 -15.72 44.70
N ASN A 172 14.27 -16.99 44.90
CA ASN A 172 13.27 -18.03 45.15
C ASN A 172 13.12 -18.41 46.63
N ASP A 173 13.93 -17.81 47.51
CA ASP A 173 14.01 -18.13 48.94
C ASP A 173 13.99 -16.89 49.89
N ASP A 174 13.62 -15.71 49.37
CA ASP A 174 13.52 -14.43 50.09
C ASP A 174 14.81 -13.97 50.80
N ASP A 175 15.99 -14.42 50.34
CA ASP A 175 17.28 -13.99 50.90
C ASP A 175 17.78 -12.62 50.36
N ASN A 176 17.01 -12.02 49.45
CA ASN A 176 17.30 -10.81 48.69
C ASN A 176 18.44 -10.94 47.65
N GLU A 177 18.95 -12.13 47.39
CA GLU A 177 19.93 -12.45 46.35
C GLU A 177 19.21 -13.18 45.20
N ALA A 178 19.43 -12.76 43.95
CA ALA A 178 18.80 -13.43 42.83
C ALA A 178 19.46 -14.78 42.55
N ASP A 179 18.65 -15.81 42.37
CA ASP A 179 19.07 -17.14 41.93
C ASP A 179 19.06 -17.27 40.41
N PHE A 180 18.11 -16.60 39.75
CA PHE A 180 17.89 -16.71 38.31
C PHE A 180 17.73 -15.34 37.65
N VAL A 181 18.30 -15.22 36.47
CA VAL A 181 17.97 -14.19 35.49
C VAL A 181 17.53 -14.91 34.22
N ILE A 182 16.25 -14.77 33.88
CA ILE A 182 15.63 -15.41 32.72
C ILE A 182 15.38 -14.33 31.67
N VAL A 183 15.90 -14.52 30.47
CA VAL A 183 15.74 -13.61 29.33
C VAL A 183 14.89 -14.31 28.27
N THR A 184 13.74 -13.73 27.94
CA THR A 184 12.90 -14.15 26.82
C THR A 184 13.08 -13.16 25.69
N LYS A 185 13.81 -13.59 24.65
CA LYS A 185 14.07 -12.82 23.44
C LYS A 185 13.55 -13.58 22.23
N MET A 186 12.35 -13.20 21.80
CA MET A 186 11.75 -13.74 20.60
C MET A 186 12.49 -13.28 19.35
N ILE A 187 12.29 -13.99 18.26
CA ILE A 187 12.78 -13.65 16.93
C ILE A 187 11.59 -13.16 16.12
N ALA A 188 11.66 -11.92 15.66
CA ALA A 188 10.69 -11.39 14.70
C ALA A 188 11.11 -11.77 13.27
N GLY A 189 10.13 -12.06 12.41
CA GLY A 189 10.39 -12.35 11.00
C GLY A 189 9.14 -12.39 10.12
N LYS A 190 9.37 -12.62 8.83
CA LYS A 190 8.32 -12.78 7.81
C LYS A 190 8.31 -14.21 7.29
N VAL A 191 7.13 -14.83 7.19
CA VAL A 191 6.99 -16.18 6.64
C VAL A 191 7.31 -16.16 5.14
N SER A 192 8.53 -16.60 4.80
CA SER A 192 9.07 -16.57 3.44
C SER A 192 8.71 -17.81 2.62
N ALA A 193 8.29 -18.90 3.26
CA ALA A 193 7.65 -20.04 2.60
C ALA A 193 6.66 -20.72 3.55
N TYR A 194 5.54 -21.18 2.99
CA TYR A 194 4.53 -21.98 3.70
C TYR A 194 3.93 -22.96 2.70
N ASN A 195 4.08 -24.27 2.94
CA ASN A 195 3.52 -25.30 2.08
C ASN A 195 2.92 -26.41 2.92
N ALA A 196 1.60 -26.40 3.08
CA ALA A 196 0.87 -27.40 3.85
C ALA A 196 0.88 -28.82 3.23
N ASN A 197 1.23 -28.96 1.95
CA ASN A 197 1.26 -30.27 1.28
C ASN A 197 2.66 -30.92 1.29
N GLY A 198 3.69 -30.20 1.74
CA GLY A 198 5.07 -30.67 1.77
C GLY A 198 5.61 -31.16 0.41
N ASN A 199 6.79 -31.77 0.42
CA ASN A 199 7.26 -32.60 -0.70
C ASN A 199 6.86 -34.06 -0.53
N ASP A 200 6.79 -34.53 0.73
CA ASP A 200 6.46 -35.91 1.10
C ASP A 200 5.12 -36.06 1.84
N GLY A 201 4.39 -34.95 2.05
CA GLY A 201 3.10 -34.90 2.74
C GLY A 201 3.09 -34.20 4.10
N ASP A 202 4.27 -33.87 4.65
CA ASP A 202 4.43 -33.47 6.07
C ASP A 202 4.39 -31.95 6.31
N GLY A 203 4.23 -31.15 5.25
CA GLY A 203 4.19 -29.69 5.32
C GLY A 203 5.53 -29.03 5.74
N TYR A 204 5.78 -27.78 5.35
CA TYR A 204 6.96 -27.05 5.84
C TYR A 204 6.78 -25.53 5.88
N ILE A 205 7.59 -24.88 6.72
CA ILE A 205 7.63 -23.42 6.88
C ILE A 205 9.07 -22.87 6.86
N THR A 206 9.24 -21.68 6.30
CA THR A 206 10.50 -20.92 6.35
C THR A 206 10.18 -19.51 6.80
N VAL A 207 10.95 -18.98 7.75
CA VAL A 207 10.84 -17.60 8.22
C VAL A 207 12.13 -16.87 7.89
N THR A 208 12.01 -15.68 7.30
CA THR A 208 13.12 -14.76 7.13
C THR A 208 13.16 -13.85 8.35
N PRO A 209 14.19 -13.95 9.22
CA PRO A 209 14.27 -13.14 10.43
C PRO A 209 14.55 -11.67 10.10
N PHE A 210 14.04 -10.77 10.95
CA PHE A 210 14.35 -9.34 10.95
C PHE A 210 15.54 -9.02 11.85
N THR A 211 16.41 -9.98 12.12
CA THR A 211 17.68 -9.81 12.81
C THR A 211 18.72 -10.70 12.14
N ASN A 212 19.99 -10.53 12.51
CA ASN A 212 21.01 -11.46 12.06
C ASN A 212 20.99 -12.73 12.90
N LEU A 213 20.85 -13.88 12.25
CA LEU A 213 20.94 -15.20 12.87
C LEU A 213 22.04 -16.05 12.20
N ASP A 214 23.09 -15.43 11.64
CA ASP A 214 24.19 -16.13 10.95
C ASP A 214 24.67 -17.35 11.78
N ASP A 215 24.54 -18.55 11.17
CA ASP A 215 24.89 -19.86 11.74
C ASP A 215 24.20 -20.24 13.07
N SER A 216 23.06 -19.63 13.40
CA SER A 216 22.23 -20.04 14.55
C SER A 216 21.26 -21.16 14.20
N ASP A 217 21.17 -22.14 15.10
CA ASP A 217 20.14 -23.18 15.11
C ASP A 217 18.74 -22.60 15.40
N ASP A 218 18.61 -21.35 15.84
CA ASP A 218 17.32 -20.69 16.11
C ASP A 218 16.56 -20.26 14.85
N ARG A 219 17.01 -20.65 13.65
CA ARG A 219 16.39 -20.21 12.40
C ARG A 219 15.41 -21.26 11.87
N ILE A 220 14.14 -20.86 11.69
CA ILE A 220 13.15 -21.68 10.96
C ILE A 220 13.49 -21.68 9.46
N SER A 221 14.13 -22.75 8.98
CA SER A 221 14.65 -22.82 7.60
C SER A 221 14.16 -24.04 6.84
N GLY A 222 12.84 -24.15 6.67
CA GLY A 222 12.21 -25.29 6.00
C GLY A 222 11.84 -26.41 6.98
N GLU A 223 11.50 -26.02 8.21
CA GLU A 223 11.09 -26.93 9.28
C GLU A 223 9.76 -27.60 8.97
N GLU A 224 9.63 -28.86 9.35
CA GLU A 224 8.38 -29.63 9.23
C GLU A 224 7.32 -29.09 10.19
N PHE A 225 6.04 -29.22 9.83
CA PHE A 225 4.96 -28.69 10.67
C PHE A 225 4.87 -29.39 12.04
N ASP A 226 5.32 -30.64 12.15
CA ASP A 226 5.34 -31.38 13.41
C ASP A 226 6.34 -30.80 14.42
N ASP A 227 7.37 -30.09 13.96
CA ASP A 227 8.38 -29.44 14.79
C ASP A 227 8.02 -27.98 15.12
N VAL A 228 6.87 -27.48 14.65
CA VAL A 228 6.45 -26.08 14.80
C VAL A 228 5.07 -25.96 15.44
N VAL A 229 5.05 -25.62 16.72
CA VAL A 229 3.84 -25.32 17.49
C VAL A 229 3.30 -23.94 17.11
N GLY A 230 2.02 -23.86 16.73
CA GLY A 230 1.36 -22.62 16.30
C GLY A 230 1.29 -22.42 14.78
N VAL A 231 1.87 -23.33 14.00
CA VAL A 231 1.96 -23.23 12.53
C VAL A 231 0.61 -23.18 11.78
N LYS A 232 -0.49 -23.56 12.45
CA LYS A 232 -1.85 -23.52 11.87
C LYS A 232 -2.45 -22.11 11.81
N ASP A 233 -1.93 -21.20 12.63
CA ASP A 233 -2.43 -19.84 12.77
C ASP A 233 -1.64 -18.82 11.94
N VAL A 234 -0.65 -19.30 11.17
CA VAL A 234 0.21 -18.50 10.29
C VAL A 234 0.07 -18.92 8.84
N ALA A 235 0.30 -17.98 7.93
CA ALA A 235 0.31 -18.18 6.48
C ALA A 235 1.56 -17.56 5.85
N LYS A 236 1.73 -17.82 4.54
CA LYS A 236 2.75 -17.13 3.73
C LYS A 236 2.59 -15.62 3.87
N ASP A 237 3.72 -14.92 4.01
CA ASP A 237 3.85 -13.46 4.15
C ASP A 237 3.36 -12.86 5.48
N ASP A 238 2.87 -13.68 6.42
CA ASP A 238 2.59 -13.20 7.78
C ASP A 238 3.87 -12.74 8.48
N ILE A 239 3.71 -11.70 9.30
CA ILE A 239 4.72 -11.28 10.28
C ILE A 239 4.51 -12.06 11.56
N VAL A 240 5.59 -12.63 12.07
CA VAL A 240 5.56 -13.63 13.16
C VAL A 240 6.62 -13.33 14.20
N LEU A 241 6.34 -13.77 15.42
CA LEU A 241 7.31 -13.88 16.51
C LEU A 241 7.50 -15.37 16.80
N TYR A 242 8.73 -15.78 17.04
CA TYR A 242 8.98 -17.17 17.40
C TYR A 242 10.20 -17.33 18.31
N TYR A 243 10.28 -18.47 18.97
CA TYR A 243 11.49 -18.90 19.69
C TYR A 243 11.63 -20.41 19.55
N ARG A 244 12.82 -20.92 19.87
CA ARG A 244 13.16 -22.34 19.79
C ARG A 244 13.44 -22.87 21.19
N VAL A 245 12.93 -24.06 21.48
CA VAL A 245 13.28 -24.84 22.67
C VAL A 245 13.62 -26.25 22.22
N ASP A 246 14.87 -26.67 22.42
CA ASP A 246 15.40 -27.93 21.90
C ASP A 246 15.21 -28.04 20.38
N ASP A 247 14.48 -29.01 19.83
CA ASP A 247 14.20 -29.13 18.39
C ASP A 247 12.82 -28.58 17.99
N THR A 248 12.07 -27.99 18.93
CA THR A 248 10.71 -27.48 18.68
C THR A 248 10.67 -25.96 18.62
N TYR A 249 9.99 -25.43 17.60
CA TYR A 249 9.72 -24.01 17.46
C TYR A 249 8.31 -23.67 17.94
N TYR A 250 8.19 -22.52 18.60
CA TYR A 250 6.93 -21.96 19.03
C TYR A 250 6.74 -20.64 18.29
N ILE A 251 5.75 -20.60 17.39
CA ILE A 251 5.50 -19.46 16.50
C ILE A 251 4.11 -18.89 16.76
N GLU A 252 4.02 -17.57 16.71
CA GLU A 252 2.75 -16.84 16.73
C GLU A 252 2.74 -15.72 15.71
N LYS A 253 1.54 -15.35 15.27
CA LYS A 253 1.33 -14.22 14.39
C LYS A 253 1.43 -12.93 15.20
N ALA A 254 2.21 -11.96 14.71
CA ALA A 254 2.33 -10.66 15.34
C ALA A 254 1.01 -9.89 15.25
N GLU A 255 0.68 -9.15 16.31
CA GLU A 255 -0.43 -8.19 16.28
C GLU A 255 -0.09 -7.02 15.35
N SER A 256 -1.12 -6.40 14.78
CA SER A 256 -0.93 -5.23 13.91
C SER A 256 -1.97 -4.14 14.14
N VAL A 257 -1.56 -2.91 13.84
CA VAL A 257 -2.39 -1.71 13.96
C VAL A 257 -2.15 -0.79 12.77
N SER A 258 -3.22 -0.33 12.14
CA SER A 258 -3.15 0.72 11.11
C SER A 258 -3.11 2.09 11.77
N VAL A 259 -2.13 2.90 11.40
CA VAL A 259 -1.88 4.21 12.01
C VAL A 259 -1.66 5.29 10.95
N THR A 260 -1.92 6.54 11.33
CA THR A 260 -1.44 7.72 10.59
C THR A 260 -0.31 8.38 11.37
N VAL A 261 0.88 8.48 10.78
CA VAL A 261 2.04 9.05 11.46
C VAL A 261 1.89 10.57 11.61
N THR A 262 1.54 11.03 12.81
CA THR A 262 1.33 12.47 13.10
C THR A 262 2.60 13.19 13.55
N SER A 263 3.59 12.48 14.10
CA SER A 263 4.89 13.04 14.45
C SER A 263 5.93 11.94 14.65
N THR A 264 7.20 12.33 14.59
CA THR A 264 8.35 11.46 14.89
C THR A 264 9.23 12.10 15.97
N LYS A 265 9.93 11.27 16.74
CA LYS A 265 10.90 11.72 17.75
C LYS A 265 12.09 10.78 17.74
N GLY A 266 13.31 11.33 17.61
CA GLY A 266 14.49 10.48 17.49
C GLY A 266 14.46 9.65 16.21
N GLY A 267 15.13 8.50 16.22
CA GLY A 267 15.07 7.50 15.14
C GLY A 267 14.04 6.40 15.36
N ASP A 268 13.63 6.19 16.60
CA ASP A 268 12.93 4.99 17.06
C ASP A 268 11.45 5.21 17.35
N THR A 269 10.97 6.46 17.39
CA THR A 269 9.63 6.78 17.90
C THR A 269 8.76 7.47 16.86
N ILE A 270 7.52 7.00 16.74
CA ILE A 270 6.46 7.64 15.95
C ILE A 270 5.18 7.82 16.79
N LYS A 271 4.25 8.65 16.31
CA LYS A 271 2.96 8.86 16.97
C LYS A 271 1.79 8.81 16.01
N ASP A 272 0.66 8.32 16.50
CA ASP A 272 -0.66 8.50 15.90
C ASP A 272 -1.54 9.29 16.87
N GLY A 273 -1.73 10.58 16.59
CA GLY A 273 -2.37 11.51 17.52
C GLY A 273 -1.67 11.54 18.88
N SER A 274 -2.31 10.97 19.91
CA SER A 274 -1.75 10.86 21.25
C SER A 274 -0.92 9.60 21.49
N ASP A 275 -1.14 8.57 20.68
CA ASP A 275 -0.56 7.25 20.88
C ASP A 275 0.89 7.26 20.39
N THR A 276 1.76 6.59 21.13
CA THR A 276 3.21 6.57 20.86
C THR A 276 3.63 5.14 20.62
N TYR A 277 4.38 4.93 19.53
CA TYR A 277 4.92 3.65 19.14
C TYR A 277 6.43 3.76 19.04
N GLU A 278 7.11 2.81 19.66
CA GLU A 278 8.57 2.78 19.74
C GLU A 278 9.10 1.52 19.06
N GLN A 279 10.30 1.64 18.51
CA GLN A 279 11.01 0.57 17.86
C GLN A 279 11.35 -0.57 18.82
N SER A 280 11.11 -1.81 18.39
CA SER A 280 11.52 -3.02 19.08
C SER A 280 13.01 -3.34 18.83
N ALA A 281 13.69 -3.84 19.86
CA ALA A 281 15.04 -4.38 19.77
C ALA A 281 15.08 -5.75 19.06
N LEU A 282 13.91 -6.35 18.79
CA LEU A 282 13.77 -7.62 18.07
C LEU A 282 13.89 -7.46 16.54
N SER A 283 14.10 -6.23 16.04
CA SER A 283 14.22 -5.95 14.62
C SER A 283 15.31 -4.93 14.31
N TRP A 284 16.09 -5.20 13.26
CA TRP A 284 17.02 -4.26 12.64
C TRP A 284 16.55 -3.77 11.26
N LYS A 285 15.36 -4.22 10.81
CA LYS A 285 14.80 -4.04 9.47
C LYS A 285 13.28 -3.89 9.59
N PHE A 286 12.77 -2.70 9.29
CA PHE A 286 11.36 -2.33 9.54
C PHE A 286 10.48 -2.34 8.29
N ASP A 287 11.01 -2.55 7.10
CA ASP A 287 10.25 -2.75 5.87
C ASP A 287 11.03 -3.65 4.92
N ASP A 288 10.49 -3.95 3.73
CA ASP A 288 11.21 -4.74 2.71
C ASP A 288 12.30 -3.94 1.95
N ASP A 289 12.42 -2.62 2.16
CA ASP A 289 13.43 -1.74 1.54
C ASP A 289 14.82 -1.91 2.22
N SER A 290 15.34 -3.13 2.22
CA SER A 290 16.63 -3.52 2.79
C SER A 290 17.86 -2.97 2.05
N SER A 291 17.69 -1.93 1.23
CA SER A 291 18.77 -1.01 0.86
C SER A 291 19.20 -0.18 2.09
N ILE A 292 18.29 0.03 3.04
CA ILE A 292 18.55 0.74 4.28
C ILE A 292 19.43 -0.15 5.17
N LYS A 293 20.49 0.47 5.69
CA LYS A 293 21.63 -0.12 6.41
C LYS A 293 21.19 -1.18 7.43
N LYS A 294 22.06 -2.18 7.67
CA LYS A 294 21.96 -3.03 8.88
C LYS A 294 21.76 -2.11 10.09
N ASN A 295 20.68 -2.31 10.85
CA ASN A 295 20.20 -1.43 11.93
C ASN A 295 19.53 -0.15 11.42
N ALA A 296 18.48 -0.32 10.61
CA ALA A 296 17.59 0.78 10.24
C ALA A 296 16.84 1.29 11.47
N ASN A 297 16.54 2.58 11.48
CA ASN A 297 15.63 3.19 12.44
C ASN A 297 14.19 3.12 11.92
N LEU A 298 13.19 3.06 12.81
CA LEU A 298 11.78 3.09 12.42
C LEU A 298 11.46 4.33 11.54
N THR A 299 11.98 5.50 11.90
CA THR A 299 11.78 6.74 11.12
C THR A 299 12.52 6.76 9.78
N ASP A 300 13.40 5.79 9.51
CA ASP A 300 14.04 5.67 8.19
C ASP A 300 13.06 5.12 7.15
N VAL A 301 12.00 4.42 7.57
CA VAL A 301 11.03 3.74 6.67
C VAL A 301 9.64 4.39 6.64
N VAL A 302 9.30 5.16 7.67
CA VAL A 302 8.03 5.92 7.79
C VAL A 302 8.26 7.42 7.86
N GLU A 303 7.33 8.19 7.31
CA GLU A 303 7.34 9.66 7.31
C GLU A 303 6.05 10.23 7.92
N ILE A 304 6.07 11.51 8.31
CA ILE A 304 4.87 12.18 8.81
C ILE A 304 3.81 12.17 7.69
N ASP A 305 2.56 11.96 8.09
CA ASP A 305 1.36 11.76 7.29
C ASP A 305 1.31 10.45 6.48
N ASP A 306 2.24 9.51 6.72
CA ASP A 306 2.10 8.15 6.20
C ASP A 306 0.96 7.40 6.90
N GLU A 307 0.14 6.70 6.12
CA GLU A 307 -0.77 5.65 6.61
C GLU A 307 -0.08 4.29 6.47
N VAL A 308 0.26 3.66 7.60
CA VAL A 308 1.02 2.40 7.62
C VAL A 308 0.36 1.38 8.55
N THR A 309 0.64 0.10 8.30
CA THR A 309 0.33 -0.96 9.25
C THR A 309 1.60 -1.28 10.04
N LEU A 310 1.57 -1.02 11.35
CA LEU A 310 2.62 -1.43 12.27
C LEU A 310 2.35 -2.85 12.73
N TYR A 311 3.38 -3.68 12.75
CA TYR A 311 3.37 -4.99 13.40
C TYR A 311 4.13 -4.89 14.71
N LEU A 312 3.55 -5.41 15.78
CA LEU A 312 4.00 -5.21 17.15
C LEU A 312 4.51 -6.51 17.77
N ASP A 313 5.48 -6.40 18.67
CA ASP A 313 5.79 -7.48 19.61
C ASP A 313 4.77 -7.58 20.76
N ASN A 314 4.95 -8.59 21.61
CA ASN A 314 4.05 -8.87 22.75
C ASN A 314 4.01 -7.75 23.81
N PHE A 315 4.87 -6.74 23.69
CA PHE A 315 4.94 -5.59 24.58
C PHE A 315 4.51 -4.28 23.89
N GLY A 316 4.09 -4.34 22.62
CA GLY A 316 3.58 -3.20 21.87
C GLY A 316 4.64 -2.39 21.12
N TYR A 317 5.89 -2.86 21.05
CA TYR A 317 6.93 -2.20 20.27
C TYR A 317 6.89 -2.66 18.80
N VAL A 318 7.21 -1.74 17.88
CA VAL A 318 7.14 -1.99 16.44
C VAL A 318 8.28 -2.90 16.02
N ILE A 319 7.97 -4.04 15.39
CA ILE A 319 8.94 -4.98 14.81
C ILE A 319 9.06 -4.86 13.29
N TYR A 320 8.00 -4.39 12.63
CA TYR A 320 7.94 -4.25 11.17
C TYR A 320 6.80 -3.28 10.78
N THR A 321 6.88 -2.73 9.59
CA THR A 321 5.88 -1.85 9.00
C THR A 321 5.66 -2.26 7.54
N ASP A 322 4.40 -2.34 7.13
CA ASP A 322 4.07 -2.40 5.70
C ASP A 322 3.63 -1.00 5.25
N GLY A 323 4.35 -0.45 4.28
CA GLY A 323 4.02 0.83 3.67
C GLY A 323 2.77 0.66 2.85
N SER A 324 1.64 1.18 3.39
CA SER A 324 0.34 1.39 2.75
C SER A 324 0.05 0.42 1.60
N GLU A 325 -0.75 -0.63 1.87
CA GLU A 325 -1.31 -1.46 0.80
C GLU A 325 -1.80 -0.54 -0.31
N SER A 326 -1.24 -0.71 -1.51
CA SER A 326 -1.64 0.12 -2.64
C SER A 326 -3.13 -0.03 -2.80
N SER A 327 -3.88 1.07 -2.73
CA SER A 327 -5.31 1.03 -3.01
C SER A 327 -5.53 0.31 -4.35
N ASP A 328 -6.68 -0.34 -4.51
CA ASP A 328 -7.13 -0.81 -5.83
C ASP A 328 -7.40 0.37 -6.79
N ASP A 329 -7.10 1.62 -6.39
CA ASP A 329 -7.19 2.78 -7.25
C ASP A 329 -5.97 2.94 -8.14
N TYR A 330 -6.26 3.22 -9.39
CA TYR A 330 -5.29 3.39 -10.44
C TYR A 330 -5.17 4.88 -10.80
N MET A 331 -4.02 5.21 -11.34
CA MET A 331 -3.77 6.45 -12.02
C MET A 331 -3.03 6.18 -13.33
N PHE A 332 -3.23 7.04 -14.30
CA PHE A 332 -2.43 7.10 -15.52
C PHE A 332 -1.60 8.37 -15.53
N ILE A 333 -0.28 8.23 -15.61
CA ILE A 333 0.66 9.35 -15.53
C ILE A 333 0.77 10.03 -16.89
N THR A 334 0.28 11.27 -16.98
CA THR A 334 0.19 12.07 -18.20
C THR A 334 1.32 13.09 -18.32
N GLY A 335 2.01 13.38 -17.22
CA GLY A 335 3.18 14.25 -17.19
C GLY A 335 4.10 13.88 -16.03
N ALA A 336 5.40 14.14 -16.20
CA ALA A 336 6.39 13.95 -15.15
C ALA A 336 7.46 15.05 -15.26
N ASP A 337 7.92 15.53 -14.12
CA ASP A 337 9.04 16.46 -13.97
C ASP A 337 9.91 15.93 -12.82
N ALA A 338 11.17 15.60 -13.13
CA ALA A 338 12.06 14.95 -12.18
C ALA A 338 13.41 15.66 -12.05
N SER A 339 13.96 15.64 -10.84
CA SER A 339 15.36 15.99 -10.59
C SER A 339 16.06 14.82 -9.93
N VAL A 340 17.14 14.31 -10.51
CA VAL A 340 17.92 13.16 -9.99
C VAL A 340 19.30 13.56 -9.44
N LYS A 341 19.41 14.82 -8.99
CA LYS A 341 20.65 15.35 -8.39
C LYS A 341 20.89 14.67 -7.05
N THR A 342 22.15 14.26 -6.80
CA THR A 342 22.55 13.58 -5.57
C THR A 342 22.07 14.34 -4.31
N ASN A 343 21.27 13.67 -3.48
CA ASN A 343 20.64 14.19 -2.24
C ASN A 343 19.55 15.25 -2.45
N PHE A 344 19.11 15.48 -3.69
CA PHE A 344 18.03 16.41 -4.05
C PHE A 344 17.09 15.75 -5.06
N GLU A 345 16.89 14.45 -4.92
CA GLU A 345 15.99 13.68 -5.76
C GLU A 345 14.54 14.14 -5.54
N THR A 346 13.86 14.52 -6.62
CA THR A 346 12.44 14.94 -6.61
C THR A 346 11.74 14.39 -7.84
N LEU A 347 10.46 14.07 -7.69
CA LEU A 347 9.58 13.67 -8.78
C LEU A 347 8.21 14.31 -8.54
N THR A 348 7.74 15.07 -9.52
CA THR A 348 6.36 15.56 -9.57
C THR A 348 5.69 14.98 -10.79
N ILE A 349 4.48 14.44 -10.61
CA ILE A 349 3.69 13.86 -11.69
C ILE A 349 2.41 14.65 -11.91
N LYS A 350 1.93 14.64 -13.15
CA LYS A 350 0.53 14.84 -13.48
C LYS A 350 -0.08 13.47 -13.80
N ALA A 351 -1.24 13.19 -13.23
CA ALA A 351 -1.91 11.93 -13.44
C ALA A 351 -3.42 12.09 -13.47
N VAL A 352 -4.08 11.15 -14.15
CA VAL A 352 -5.54 11.05 -14.21
C VAL A 352 -5.97 9.86 -13.37
N LEU A 353 -6.92 10.07 -12.47
CA LEU A 353 -7.41 9.05 -11.54
C LEU A 353 -8.54 8.19 -12.13
N ASN A 354 -9.00 7.20 -11.36
CA ASN A 354 -10.10 6.30 -11.70
C ASN A 354 -11.40 6.98 -12.14
N ASP A 355 -11.67 8.18 -11.63
CA ASP A 355 -12.87 8.97 -11.90
C ASP A 355 -12.67 10.00 -13.02
N GLY A 356 -11.47 10.07 -13.61
CA GLY A 356 -11.12 11.02 -14.65
C GLY A 356 -10.58 12.35 -14.12
N THR A 357 -10.53 12.53 -12.79
CA THR A 357 -9.97 13.73 -12.17
C THR A 357 -8.46 13.79 -12.42
N GLU A 358 -7.97 14.98 -12.79
CA GLU A 358 -6.54 15.23 -12.90
C GLU A 358 -5.93 15.69 -11.57
N VAL A 359 -4.74 15.18 -11.26
CA VAL A 359 -3.96 15.59 -10.09
C VAL A 359 -2.55 15.97 -10.50
N THR A 360 -1.97 16.93 -9.79
CA THR A 360 -0.54 17.21 -9.81
C THR A 360 0.01 16.95 -8.42
N ALA A 361 1.01 16.08 -8.29
CA ALA A 361 1.51 15.67 -6.99
C ALA A 361 2.99 15.29 -6.98
N SER A 362 3.64 15.50 -5.84
CA SER A 362 4.98 14.98 -5.56
C SER A 362 4.92 13.49 -5.23
N VAL A 363 5.96 12.74 -5.61
CA VAL A 363 6.05 11.29 -5.39
C VAL A 363 7.11 10.99 -4.32
N ASN A 364 6.71 10.28 -3.25
CA ASN A 364 7.60 9.90 -2.15
C ASN A 364 8.22 8.52 -2.36
N LYS A 365 7.43 7.55 -2.82
CA LYS A 365 7.86 6.16 -3.06
C LYS A 365 7.48 5.69 -4.46
N ILE A 366 8.35 4.91 -5.09
CA ILE A 366 8.10 4.16 -6.33
C ILE A 366 8.34 2.67 -6.05
N ASP A 367 7.34 1.84 -6.35
CA ASP A 367 7.40 0.38 -6.17
C ASP A 367 7.78 -0.05 -4.75
N GLY A 368 7.27 0.69 -3.76
CA GLY A 368 7.53 0.46 -2.34
C GLY A 368 8.87 0.98 -1.83
N LYS A 369 9.73 1.51 -2.71
CA LYS A 369 11.04 2.07 -2.35
C LYS A 369 10.96 3.58 -2.22
N LYS A 370 11.69 4.17 -1.27
CA LYS A 370 11.86 5.64 -1.24
C LYS A 370 12.44 6.14 -2.56
N LEU A 371 12.03 7.32 -3.00
CA LEU A 371 12.48 7.90 -4.27
C LEU A 371 14.01 7.94 -4.38
N SER A 372 14.71 8.35 -3.31
CA SER A 372 16.18 8.35 -3.24
C SER A 372 16.76 6.95 -3.49
N THR A 373 16.19 5.94 -2.83
CA THR A 373 16.62 4.54 -2.90
C THR A 373 16.30 3.91 -4.25
N TYR A 374 15.14 4.22 -4.82
CA TYR A 374 14.75 3.79 -6.17
C TYR A 374 15.77 4.31 -7.20
N VAL A 375 16.10 5.61 -7.12
CA VAL A 375 17.10 6.25 -7.98
C VAL A 375 18.50 5.66 -7.77
N GLU A 376 18.91 5.37 -6.53
CA GLU A 376 20.19 4.71 -6.24
C GLU A 376 20.27 3.30 -6.83
N ASN A 377 19.25 2.47 -6.64
CA ASN A 377 19.20 1.11 -7.19
C ASN A 377 19.25 1.11 -8.72
N ALA A 378 18.46 1.97 -9.37
CA ALA A 378 18.48 2.10 -10.82
C ALA A 378 19.86 2.57 -11.35
N LYS A 379 20.59 3.38 -10.57
CA LYS A 379 21.98 3.76 -10.86
C LYS A 379 22.96 2.59 -10.72
N GLU A 380 22.68 1.58 -9.89
CA GLU A 380 23.52 0.38 -9.75
C GLU A 380 23.28 -0.63 -10.87
N ASP A 381 22.02 -0.90 -11.21
CA ASP A 381 21.63 -1.81 -12.30
C ASP A 381 22.26 -1.39 -13.64
N ALA A 382 22.25 -0.09 -13.94
CA ALA A 382 22.87 0.48 -15.14
C ALA A 382 24.40 0.26 -15.22
N LYS A 383 25.09 0.08 -14.07
CA LYS A 383 26.54 -0.19 -14.03
C LYS A 383 26.86 -1.66 -14.30
N GLU A 384 25.95 -2.57 -13.96
CA GLU A 384 26.15 -4.01 -14.13
C GLU A 384 26.07 -4.41 -15.62
N ASP A 385 25.14 -3.80 -16.37
CA ASP A 385 24.90 -4.02 -17.80
C ASP A 385 25.93 -3.37 -18.74
N ALA A 386 26.83 -2.54 -18.23
CA ALA A 386 27.87 -1.90 -19.02
C ALA A 386 28.94 -2.92 -19.49
N LYS A 387 29.40 -2.78 -20.75
CA LYS A 387 30.48 -3.62 -21.32
C LYS A 387 31.76 -3.55 -20.47
N GLU A 388 32.48 -4.67 -20.38
CA GLU A 388 33.64 -4.86 -19.49
C GLU A 388 34.76 -3.81 -19.67
N ASP A 389 34.90 -3.25 -20.88
CA ASP A 389 35.85 -2.18 -21.18
C ASP A 389 35.41 -0.81 -20.63
N ALA A 390 34.11 -0.53 -20.55
CA ALA A 390 33.55 0.70 -19.99
C ALA A 390 33.58 0.72 -18.44
N LYS A 391 33.58 -0.46 -17.80
CA LYS A 391 33.70 -0.62 -16.34
C LYS A 391 35.04 -0.09 -15.79
N LYS A 392 36.10 -0.07 -16.61
CA LYS A 392 37.44 0.44 -16.22
C LYS A 392 37.53 1.96 -16.23
N ASP A 393 36.85 2.61 -17.16
CA ASP A 393 36.84 4.08 -17.30
C ASP A 393 35.88 4.74 -16.30
N ALA A 394 34.78 4.07 -15.94
CA ALA A 394 33.83 4.54 -14.92
C ALA A 394 34.45 4.59 -13.49
N LYS A 395 35.52 3.83 -13.21
CA LYS A 395 36.23 3.86 -11.92
C LYS A 395 37.18 5.05 -11.75
N LYS A 396 37.43 5.85 -12.79
CA LYS A 396 38.52 6.85 -12.77
C LYS A 396 38.12 8.28 -13.12
N GLU A 397 36.94 8.51 -13.64
CA GLU A 397 36.40 9.85 -13.84
C GLU A 397 34.97 9.90 -13.30
N ASN A 398 34.71 10.92 -12.49
CA ASN A 398 33.38 11.38 -12.09
C ASN A 398 32.63 11.87 -13.34
N LYS A 399 32.29 10.97 -14.27
CA LYS A 399 31.50 11.29 -15.46
C LYS A 399 30.06 11.54 -14.99
N ASP A 400 29.51 12.67 -15.42
CA ASP A 400 28.16 13.14 -15.12
C ASP A 400 27.13 12.01 -15.21
N TYR A 401 26.47 11.74 -14.09
CA TYR A 401 25.43 10.74 -13.91
C TYR A 401 24.05 11.27 -14.35
N SER A 402 23.95 11.71 -15.62
CA SER A 402 22.76 12.36 -16.18
C SER A 402 21.76 11.42 -16.90
N ASP A 403 22.00 10.10 -16.93
CA ASP A 403 21.28 9.20 -17.86
C ASP A 403 20.06 8.48 -17.26
N LEU A 404 19.77 8.60 -15.96
CA LEU A 404 18.48 8.12 -15.42
C LEU A 404 17.39 9.15 -15.74
N ASP A 405 16.68 8.90 -16.83
CA ASP A 405 15.52 9.71 -17.24
C ASP A 405 14.27 9.20 -16.52
N LEU A 406 14.18 9.54 -15.23
CA LEU A 406 13.06 9.12 -14.37
C LEU A 406 11.71 9.55 -14.94
N GLU A 407 11.66 10.69 -15.65
CA GLU A 407 10.46 11.14 -16.36
C GLU A 407 10.01 10.10 -17.39
N LYS A 408 10.92 9.58 -18.21
CA LYS A 408 10.59 8.52 -19.18
C LYS A 408 10.15 7.21 -18.52
N GLU A 409 10.65 6.88 -17.34
CA GLU A 409 10.25 5.64 -16.65
C GLU A 409 8.79 5.69 -16.19
N VAL A 410 8.35 6.83 -15.66
CA VAL A 410 6.99 6.96 -15.10
C VAL A 410 5.96 7.47 -16.10
N LEU A 411 6.37 8.25 -17.09
CA LEU A 411 5.45 8.86 -18.06
C LEU A 411 4.72 7.79 -18.87
N HIS A 412 3.41 7.97 -19.03
CA HIS A 412 2.51 7.04 -19.70
C HIS A 412 2.43 5.64 -19.05
N GLN A 413 2.85 5.51 -17.79
CA GLN A 413 2.60 4.29 -17.02
C GLN A 413 1.25 4.36 -16.31
N ILE A 414 0.70 3.18 -16.05
CA ILE A 414 -0.39 2.99 -15.11
C ILE A 414 0.24 2.63 -13.77
N ALA A 415 -0.19 3.27 -12.69
CA ALA A 415 0.24 2.96 -11.34
C ALA A 415 -0.96 2.76 -10.42
N THR A 416 -0.79 1.96 -9.37
CA THR A 416 -1.66 2.07 -8.19
C THR A 416 -1.05 3.06 -7.22
N TYR A 417 -1.85 3.72 -6.40
CA TYR A 417 -1.33 4.75 -5.51
C TYR A 417 -1.96 4.75 -4.12
N THR A 418 -1.25 5.36 -3.19
CA THR A 418 -1.78 5.78 -1.89
C THR A 418 -1.30 7.19 -1.58
N LYS A 419 -2.12 7.93 -0.84
CA LYS A 419 -1.81 9.31 -0.46
C LYS A 419 -0.99 9.29 0.83
N SER A 420 0.09 10.06 0.87
CA SER A 420 0.94 10.30 2.04
C SER A 420 1.07 11.81 2.20
N GLY A 421 0.27 12.38 3.11
CA GLY A 421 0.11 13.84 3.23
C GLY A 421 -0.30 14.54 1.92
N SER A 422 0.58 15.40 1.39
CA SER A 422 0.39 16.10 0.09
C SER A 422 1.03 15.37 -1.09
N SER A 423 1.71 14.25 -0.84
CA SER A 423 2.44 13.44 -1.81
C SER A 423 1.77 12.10 -2.07
N TYR A 424 2.27 11.38 -3.07
CA TYR A 424 1.76 10.07 -3.48
C TYR A 424 2.87 9.02 -3.39
N ASN A 425 2.49 7.83 -2.93
CA ASN A 425 3.28 6.61 -3.07
C ASN A 425 2.71 5.84 -4.25
N ILE A 426 3.53 5.58 -5.28
CA ILE A 426 3.08 4.91 -6.50
C ILE A 426 3.72 3.53 -6.64
N LYS A 427 2.96 2.57 -7.15
CA LYS A 427 3.48 1.26 -7.59
C LYS A 427 3.18 1.12 -9.08
N LEU A 428 4.21 1.18 -9.91
CA LEU A 428 4.12 1.11 -11.36
C LEU A 428 3.59 -0.28 -11.76
N LYS A 429 2.73 -0.30 -12.75
CA LYS A 429 2.14 -1.53 -13.29
C LYS A 429 2.64 -1.77 -14.68
N LYS A 430 2.99 -3.04 -14.96
CA LYS A 430 3.32 -3.47 -16.31
C LYS A 430 2.12 -3.30 -17.21
N THR A 431 2.25 -2.43 -18.19
CA THR A 431 1.21 -2.15 -19.17
C THR A 431 1.37 -3.02 -20.41
N VAL A 432 0.27 -3.24 -21.11
CA VAL A 432 0.23 -3.89 -22.43
C VAL A 432 -0.38 -2.93 -23.43
N ALA A 433 0.19 -2.88 -24.63
CA ALA A 433 -0.39 -2.11 -25.73
C ALA A 433 -1.72 -2.74 -26.18
N ILE A 434 -2.71 -1.88 -26.48
CA ILE A 434 -4.01 -2.31 -26.99
C ILE A 434 -4.28 -1.77 -28.38
N GLU A 435 -5.08 -2.50 -29.16
CA GLU A 435 -5.33 -2.20 -30.57
C GLU A 435 -6.54 -1.28 -30.71
N GLN A 436 -7.61 -1.56 -29.96
CA GLN A 436 -8.91 -0.91 -30.08
C GLN A 436 -9.60 -0.71 -28.73
N VAL A 437 -10.50 0.25 -28.70
CA VAL A 437 -11.55 0.39 -27.69
C VAL A 437 -12.85 0.61 -28.47
N LYS A 438 -13.76 -0.35 -28.39
CA LYS A 438 -15.06 -0.30 -29.07
C LYS A 438 -16.17 -0.63 -28.11
N LYS A 439 -17.21 0.18 -28.10
CA LYS A 439 -18.36 0.08 -27.21
C LYS A 439 -18.99 -1.30 -27.29
N GLY A 440 -19.07 -1.97 -26.14
CA GLY A 440 -19.62 -3.32 -26.00
C GLY A 440 -18.73 -4.45 -26.54
N ASN A 441 -17.57 -4.15 -27.16
CA ASN A 441 -16.65 -5.17 -27.65
C ASN A 441 -15.60 -5.49 -26.59
N ALA A 442 -15.76 -6.63 -25.93
CA ALA A 442 -14.85 -7.06 -24.87
C ALA A 442 -13.37 -7.19 -25.32
N LYS A 443 -13.05 -7.32 -26.61
CA LYS A 443 -11.66 -7.54 -27.06
C LYS A 443 -10.88 -6.23 -27.20
N LEU A 444 -9.73 -6.10 -26.52
CA LEU A 444 -8.83 -4.94 -26.60
C LEU A 444 -7.65 -5.14 -27.57
N SER A 445 -6.96 -6.28 -27.45
CA SER A 445 -5.88 -6.74 -28.34
C SER A 445 -5.58 -8.21 -28.06
N GLY A 446 -5.07 -8.99 -29.03
CA GLY A 446 -4.63 -10.36 -28.79
C GLY A 446 -5.60 -11.21 -27.93
N ASN A 447 -5.13 -11.62 -26.74
CA ASN A 447 -5.90 -12.35 -25.71
C ASN A 447 -6.47 -11.44 -24.60
N TYR A 448 -6.21 -10.14 -24.65
CA TYR A 448 -6.64 -9.19 -23.63
C TYR A 448 -8.05 -8.69 -23.90
N SER A 449 -8.82 -8.59 -22.82
CA SER A 449 -10.23 -8.22 -22.85
C SER A 449 -10.59 -7.23 -21.75
N ALA A 450 -11.75 -6.59 -21.87
CA ALA A 450 -12.37 -5.75 -20.86
C ALA A 450 -13.78 -6.25 -20.53
N ASN A 451 -14.25 -5.96 -19.32
CA ASN A 451 -15.59 -6.36 -18.87
C ASN A 451 -16.36 -5.15 -18.30
N SER A 452 -17.44 -5.41 -17.55
CA SER A 452 -18.28 -4.38 -16.93
C SER A 452 -17.60 -3.62 -15.78
N LYS A 453 -16.46 -4.08 -15.27
CA LYS A 453 -15.71 -3.49 -14.15
C LYS A 453 -14.41 -2.80 -14.59
N THR A 454 -13.97 -2.99 -15.83
CA THR A 454 -12.78 -2.33 -16.37
C THR A 454 -13.00 -0.82 -16.38
N ILE A 455 -12.06 -0.07 -15.82
CA ILE A 455 -12.04 1.40 -15.86
C ILE A 455 -11.32 1.85 -17.12
N PHE A 456 -11.88 2.83 -17.82
CA PHE A 456 -11.31 3.44 -19.02
C PHE A 456 -11.13 4.92 -18.76
N VAL A 457 -9.92 5.43 -18.94
CA VAL A 457 -9.63 6.86 -18.97
C VAL A 457 -9.27 7.23 -20.40
N ILE A 458 -10.11 8.03 -21.04
CA ILE A 458 -9.97 8.44 -22.44
C ILE A 458 -9.69 9.94 -22.47
N GLY A 459 -8.49 10.29 -22.92
CA GLY A 459 -8.03 11.65 -23.15
C GLY A 459 -8.22 12.04 -24.62
N ASP A 460 -8.82 13.20 -24.82
CA ASP A 460 -9.07 13.79 -26.13
C ASP A 460 -7.78 14.37 -26.77
N HIS A 461 -7.88 15.01 -27.94
CA HIS A 461 -6.72 15.64 -28.60
C HIS A 461 -6.09 16.80 -27.81
N ASN A 462 -6.84 17.40 -26.88
CA ASN A 462 -6.42 18.48 -25.99
C ASN A 462 -5.99 17.99 -24.60
N ASP A 463 -5.89 16.68 -24.40
CA ASP A 463 -5.61 16.05 -23.10
C ASP A 463 -6.69 16.30 -22.04
N ASN A 464 -7.95 16.53 -22.43
CA ASN A 464 -9.07 16.47 -21.48
C ASN A 464 -9.50 15.02 -21.30
N TYR A 465 -9.52 14.55 -20.06
CA TYR A 465 -9.77 13.15 -19.73
C TYR A 465 -11.18 12.88 -19.20
N LYS A 466 -11.75 11.74 -19.59
CA LYS A 466 -12.99 11.20 -19.02
C LYS A 466 -12.84 9.75 -18.59
N ALA A 467 -13.45 9.42 -17.47
CA ALA A 467 -13.53 8.05 -17.00
C ALA A 467 -14.85 7.37 -17.38
N TYR A 468 -14.75 6.10 -17.75
CA TYR A 468 -15.88 5.21 -17.98
C TYR A 468 -15.65 3.90 -17.24
N THR A 469 -16.68 3.38 -16.58
CA THR A 469 -16.63 2.03 -16.01
C THR A 469 -17.43 1.08 -16.89
N GLY A 470 -16.75 0.07 -17.41
CA GLY A 470 -17.34 -1.01 -18.18
C GLY A 470 -17.30 -0.80 -19.69
N ILE A 471 -16.91 -1.85 -20.42
CA ILE A 471 -16.78 -1.83 -21.89
C ILE A 471 -18.08 -1.46 -22.63
N SER A 472 -19.25 -1.65 -22.01
CA SER A 472 -20.54 -1.23 -22.60
C SER A 472 -20.77 0.28 -22.58
N ASN A 473 -20.03 1.00 -21.74
CA ASN A 473 -20.26 2.41 -21.45
C ASN A 473 -19.20 3.32 -22.09
N VAL A 474 -18.01 2.80 -22.39
CA VAL A 474 -16.95 3.55 -23.09
C VAL A 474 -17.36 3.89 -24.54
N PRO A 475 -17.00 5.06 -25.07
CA PRO A 475 -17.21 5.37 -26.49
C PRO A 475 -16.30 4.52 -27.39
N ASP A 476 -16.65 4.43 -28.68
CA ASP A 476 -15.71 3.95 -29.68
C ASP A 476 -14.56 4.95 -29.83
N VAL A 477 -13.32 4.45 -29.84
CA VAL A 477 -12.12 5.22 -30.18
C VAL A 477 -11.80 4.97 -31.65
N ASP A 478 -12.07 5.97 -32.49
CA ASP A 478 -11.94 5.88 -33.95
C ASP A 478 -10.49 6.01 -34.40
N SER A 479 -9.75 6.96 -33.80
CA SER A 479 -8.32 7.16 -34.06
C SER A 479 -7.59 7.68 -32.83
N VAL A 480 -6.26 7.59 -32.89
CA VAL A 480 -5.36 8.19 -31.89
C VAL A 480 -4.36 9.06 -32.62
N GLY A 481 -4.27 10.32 -32.20
CA GLY A 481 -3.40 11.33 -32.79
C GLY A 481 -1.90 11.03 -32.59
N THR A 482 -1.06 11.87 -33.21
CA THR A 482 0.40 11.76 -33.12
C THR A 482 0.87 11.75 -31.66
N ASN A 483 1.74 10.81 -31.31
CA ASN A 483 2.25 10.56 -29.94
C ASN A 483 1.19 10.11 -28.92
N GLY A 484 -0.03 9.78 -29.35
CA GLY A 484 -1.03 9.23 -28.46
C GLY A 484 -0.70 7.81 -27.99
N VAL A 485 -1.18 7.47 -26.80
CA VAL A 485 -0.88 6.22 -26.09
C VAL A 485 -2.16 5.39 -25.96
N LYS A 486 -2.04 4.07 -26.12
CA LYS A 486 -3.12 3.10 -25.90
C LYS A 486 -2.60 1.92 -25.09
N VAL A 487 -2.87 1.93 -23.79
CA VAL A 487 -2.34 0.91 -22.88
C VAL A 487 -3.42 0.39 -21.93
N ALA A 488 -3.23 -0.84 -21.47
CA ALA A 488 -4.04 -1.45 -20.43
C ALA A 488 -3.16 -2.07 -19.35
N TYR A 489 -3.64 -2.05 -18.11
CA TYR A 489 -3.11 -2.87 -17.03
C TYR A 489 -3.93 -4.15 -16.91
N VAL A 490 -3.23 -5.28 -16.98
CA VAL A 490 -3.76 -6.63 -16.75
C VAL A 490 -2.95 -7.24 -15.62
N LYS A 491 -3.63 -7.76 -14.59
CA LYS A 491 -2.96 -8.44 -13.48
C LYS A 491 -2.21 -9.68 -13.99
N ASP A 492 -1.06 -9.98 -13.41
CA ASP A 492 -0.23 -11.10 -13.86
C ASP A 492 -1.02 -12.41 -13.95
N LYS A 493 -0.84 -13.11 -15.06
CA LYS A 493 -1.54 -14.38 -15.42
C LYS A 493 -3.04 -14.24 -15.69
N GLU A 494 -3.62 -13.05 -15.63
CA GLU A 494 -4.99 -12.77 -16.08
C GLU A 494 -5.04 -12.31 -17.54
N THR A 495 -6.24 -12.23 -18.10
CA THR A 495 -6.51 -11.75 -19.47
C THR A 495 -7.50 -10.59 -19.51
N VAL A 496 -8.02 -10.15 -18.36
CA VAL A 496 -9.02 -9.10 -18.26
C VAL A 496 -8.38 -7.85 -17.66
N ALA A 497 -8.45 -6.73 -18.40
CA ALA A 497 -7.92 -5.45 -17.98
C ALA A 497 -8.69 -4.89 -16.78
N LYS A 498 -7.93 -4.33 -15.81
CA LYS A 498 -8.50 -3.57 -14.68
C LYS A 498 -8.65 -2.11 -15.05
N PHE A 499 -7.65 -1.57 -15.73
CA PHE A 499 -7.56 -0.16 -16.12
C PHE A 499 -7.07 -0.04 -17.56
N VAL A 500 -7.65 0.88 -18.32
CA VAL A 500 -7.30 1.19 -19.71
C VAL A 500 -7.12 2.70 -19.83
N ALA A 501 -6.01 3.13 -20.43
CA ALA A 501 -5.73 4.52 -20.71
C ALA A 501 -5.54 4.74 -22.21
N VAL A 502 -6.20 5.76 -22.74
CA VAL A 502 -6.03 6.23 -24.11
C VAL A 502 -5.79 7.73 -24.08
N THR A 503 -4.82 8.24 -24.85
CA THR A 503 -4.59 9.69 -25.03
C THR A 503 -4.75 10.08 -26.48
N LYS A 504 -5.01 11.36 -26.74
CA LYS A 504 -5.17 11.92 -28.10
C LYS A 504 -6.23 11.17 -28.92
N ALA A 505 -7.30 10.70 -28.27
CA ALA A 505 -8.36 9.94 -28.92
C ALA A 505 -9.31 10.84 -29.69
N LYS A 506 -9.69 10.43 -30.90
CA LYS A 506 -10.93 10.86 -31.54
C LYS A 506 -11.99 9.81 -31.23
N THR A 507 -13.09 10.22 -30.61
CA THR A 507 -14.13 9.29 -30.15
C THR A 507 -15.44 9.48 -30.91
N SER A 508 -16.26 8.42 -30.95
CA SER A 508 -17.61 8.43 -31.57
C SER A 508 -18.62 9.36 -30.91
N ASP A 509 -18.40 9.73 -29.64
CA ASP A 509 -19.14 10.80 -28.96
C ASP A 509 -18.54 12.20 -29.23
N GLY A 510 -17.43 12.29 -29.97
CA GLY A 510 -16.96 13.50 -30.63
C GLY A 510 -16.18 14.46 -29.74
N ASP A 511 -14.93 14.71 -30.13
CA ASP A 511 -14.38 16.06 -30.10
C ASP A 511 -14.84 16.75 -31.38
N THR A 512 -15.45 17.92 -31.27
CA THR A 512 -15.92 18.68 -32.42
C THR A 512 -14.92 19.77 -32.76
N GLU A 513 -14.56 19.99 -34.02
CA GLU A 513 -13.83 21.21 -34.41
C GLU A 513 -14.80 22.37 -34.73
N GLY A 514 -15.98 22.37 -34.10
CA GLY A 514 -16.88 23.52 -34.11
C GLY A 514 -18.28 23.24 -33.55
N ILE A 515 -18.93 24.30 -33.10
CA ILE A 515 -20.24 24.24 -32.43
C ILE A 515 -21.15 25.33 -32.98
N TYR A 516 -22.37 24.99 -33.39
CA TYR A 516 -23.39 25.99 -33.75
C TYR A 516 -24.31 26.27 -32.56
N ILE A 517 -24.25 27.46 -31.98
CA ILE A 517 -25.10 27.85 -30.84
C ILE A 517 -26.43 28.41 -31.34
N LEU A 518 -27.56 27.92 -30.81
CA LEU A 518 -28.93 28.33 -31.21
C LEU A 518 -29.48 29.51 -30.39
N GLY A 519 -29.10 29.59 -29.10
CA GLY A 519 -29.72 30.45 -28.08
C GLY A 519 -28.96 31.74 -27.72
N LYS A 520 -29.69 32.74 -27.21
CA LYS A 520 -29.18 34.07 -26.82
C LYS A 520 -28.98 34.26 -25.30
N THR A 521 -29.31 33.28 -24.46
CA THR A 521 -29.08 33.35 -23.01
C THR A 521 -28.97 31.94 -22.40
N PRO A 522 -27.84 31.60 -21.75
CA PRO A 522 -27.71 30.34 -21.02
C PRO A 522 -28.70 30.24 -19.87
N SER A 523 -29.30 29.06 -19.71
CA SER A 523 -30.20 28.76 -18.60
C SER A 523 -29.41 28.13 -17.44
N ALA A 524 -29.69 28.57 -16.21
CA ALA A 524 -29.08 27.98 -15.02
C ALA A 524 -29.87 26.74 -14.58
N LYS A 525 -29.17 25.63 -14.30
CA LYS A 525 -29.76 24.40 -13.74
C LYS A 525 -28.85 23.77 -12.69
N LYS A 526 -29.37 22.79 -11.94
CA LYS A 526 -28.59 21.98 -10.99
C LYS A 526 -28.07 20.72 -11.67
N ASN A 527 -26.81 20.36 -11.43
CA ASN A 527 -26.23 19.09 -11.86
C ASN A 527 -26.46 17.99 -10.79
N SER A 528 -25.95 16.78 -11.05
CA SER A 528 -26.08 15.62 -10.14
C SER A 528 -25.40 15.83 -8.76
N SER A 529 -24.51 16.81 -8.65
CA SER A 529 -23.76 17.17 -7.44
C SER A 529 -24.36 18.39 -6.70
N ASP A 530 -25.52 18.88 -7.14
CA ASP A 530 -26.20 20.09 -6.63
C ASP A 530 -25.45 21.43 -6.90
N ASP A 531 -24.49 21.43 -7.83
CA ASP A 531 -23.85 22.66 -8.30
C ASP A 531 -24.71 23.36 -9.37
N THR A 532 -24.63 24.69 -9.43
CA THR A 532 -25.32 25.48 -10.45
C THR A 532 -24.48 25.54 -11.71
N ILE A 533 -24.99 24.98 -12.80
CA ILE A 533 -24.36 25.00 -14.13
C ILE A 533 -25.19 25.83 -15.11
N TYR A 534 -24.56 26.30 -16.19
CA TYR A 534 -25.21 27.07 -17.24
C TYR A 534 -25.23 26.28 -18.54
N VAL A 535 -26.41 26.11 -19.13
CA VAL A 535 -26.59 25.35 -20.37
C VAL A 535 -27.24 26.17 -21.47
N THR A 536 -26.86 25.91 -22.72
CA THR A 536 -27.46 26.47 -23.94
C THR A 536 -27.87 25.36 -24.90
N GLN A 537 -28.59 25.73 -25.96
CA GLN A 537 -28.95 24.81 -27.04
C GLN A 537 -27.95 24.98 -28.18
N ALA A 538 -27.49 23.87 -28.75
CA ALA A 538 -26.49 23.87 -29.80
C ALA A 538 -26.68 22.71 -30.78
N TYR A 539 -26.05 22.82 -31.95
CA TYR A 539 -25.70 21.67 -32.78
C TYR A 539 -24.21 21.38 -32.61
N VAL A 540 -23.93 20.10 -32.31
CA VAL A 540 -22.59 19.56 -32.07
C VAL A 540 -22.45 18.35 -33.00
N ASN A 541 -21.54 18.38 -33.98
CA ASN A 541 -21.42 17.36 -35.03
C ASN A 541 -22.75 17.01 -35.72
N GLY A 542 -23.50 18.03 -36.16
CA GLY A 542 -24.80 17.84 -36.84
C GLY A 542 -25.93 17.31 -35.97
N LYS A 543 -25.70 17.09 -34.67
CA LYS A 543 -26.73 16.61 -33.74
C LYS A 543 -27.19 17.73 -32.83
N TYR A 544 -28.50 17.81 -32.64
CA TYR A 544 -29.10 18.72 -31.69
C TYR A 544 -28.76 18.33 -30.25
N VAL A 545 -28.18 19.26 -29.50
CA VAL A 545 -27.88 19.16 -28.08
C VAL A 545 -28.76 20.17 -27.34
N ALA A 546 -29.76 19.65 -26.62
CA ALA A 546 -30.72 20.46 -25.89
C ALA A 546 -30.10 21.22 -24.69
N GLU A 547 -29.05 20.65 -24.10
CA GLU A 547 -28.39 21.17 -22.90
C GLU A 547 -26.86 21.03 -23.02
N LEU A 548 -26.24 21.92 -23.80
CA LEU A 548 -24.78 22.08 -23.87
C LEU A 548 -24.32 22.95 -22.69
N GLU A 549 -23.56 22.38 -21.77
CA GLU A 549 -22.99 23.05 -20.61
C GLU A 549 -21.84 23.99 -21.02
N LEU A 550 -21.85 25.19 -20.44
CA LEU A 550 -20.83 26.23 -20.62
C LEU A 550 -19.98 26.29 -19.34
N GLU A 551 -18.89 25.51 -19.33
CA GLU A 551 -17.96 25.47 -18.21
C GLU A 551 -17.25 26.82 -18.08
N GLY A 552 -17.11 27.31 -16.83
CA GLY A 552 -16.49 28.61 -16.57
C GLY A 552 -17.30 29.83 -17.02
N TYR A 553 -18.59 29.68 -17.36
CA TYR A 553 -19.44 30.79 -17.77
C TYR A 553 -19.68 31.81 -16.64
N ASP A 554 -19.16 33.03 -16.81
CA ASP A 554 -19.52 34.21 -16.02
C ASP A 554 -20.30 35.21 -16.89
N LYS A 555 -21.48 35.62 -16.41
CA LYS A 555 -22.33 36.63 -17.07
C LYS A 555 -21.64 37.98 -17.25
N VAL A 556 -20.61 38.27 -16.45
CA VAL A 556 -19.85 39.53 -16.53
C VAL A 556 -18.89 39.53 -17.73
N ASP A 557 -18.45 38.34 -18.19
CA ASP A 557 -17.41 38.19 -19.22
C ASP A 557 -17.93 38.23 -20.66
N GLY A 558 -19.26 38.18 -20.86
CA GLY A 558 -19.88 38.42 -22.17
C GLY A 558 -21.20 37.68 -22.41
N GLU A 559 -21.79 37.94 -23.58
CA GLU A 559 -23.01 37.26 -24.05
C GLU A 559 -22.70 36.15 -25.05
N VAL A 560 -23.28 34.97 -24.81
CA VAL A 560 -23.34 33.87 -25.79
C VAL A 560 -24.18 34.33 -26.98
N SER A 561 -23.63 34.20 -28.18
CA SER A 561 -24.29 34.63 -29.42
C SER A 561 -24.63 33.42 -30.28
N ARG A 562 -25.67 33.58 -31.10
CA ARG A 562 -25.98 32.59 -32.12
C ARG A 562 -24.97 32.67 -33.24
N GLY A 563 -24.51 31.52 -33.67
CA GLY A 563 -23.57 31.38 -34.79
C GLY A 563 -22.80 30.07 -34.66
N TYR A 564 -22.06 29.77 -35.71
CA TYR A 564 -21.04 28.73 -35.71
C TYR A 564 -19.76 29.25 -35.07
N TYR A 565 -19.19 28.48 -34.18
CA TYR A 565 -17.91 28.73 -33.52
C TYR A 565 -16.94 27.65 -33.98
N GLY A 566 -16.05 27.99 -34.91
CA GLY A 566 -15.04 27.08 -35.45
C GLY A 566 -13.83 26.95 -34.53
N GLY A 567 -13.19 25.78 -34.53
CA GLY A 567 -12.02 25.51 -33.68
C GLY A 567 -12.34 25.45 -32.19
N VAL A 568 -13.59 25.14 -31.85
CA VAL A 568 -14.07 24.98 -30.46
C VAL A 568 -14.52 23.55 -30.23
N THR A 569 -14.00 22.95 -29.16
CA THR A 569 -14.16 21.53 -28.87
C THR A 569 -15.08 21.28 -27.69
N THR A 570 -15.95 20.28 -27.79
CA THR A 570 -16.75 19.81 -26.66
C THR A 570 -16.09 18.66 -25.93
N SER A 571 -16.13 18.68 -24.60
CA SER A 571 -15.81 17.54 -23.76
C SER A 571 -17.02 16.59 -23.70
N GLY A 572 -16.92 15.44 -24.36
CA GLY A 572 -17.96 14.38 -24.45
C GLY A 572 -19.34 14.91 -24.86
N SER A 573 -19.35 15.57 -26.02
CA SER A 573 -20.51 16.13 -26.75
C SER A 573 -21.31 17.25 -26.07
N ASN A 574 -21.26 17.41 -24.75
CA ASN A 574 -22.25 18.20 -24.01
C ASN A 574 -21.66 19.25 -23.06
N VAL A 575 -20.34 19.45 -23.03
CA VAL A 575 -19.67 20.49 -22.24
C VAL A 575 -18.69 21.23 -23.13
N VAL A 576 -18.63 22.56 -23.03
CA VAL A 576 -17.65 23.40 -23.73
C VAL A 576 -17.11 24.47 -22.79
N ASP A 577 -15.82 24.78 -22.89
CA ASP A 577 -15.23 25.91 -22.16
C ASP A 577 -15.75 27.24 -22.73
N TRP A 578 -16.31 28.06 -21.85
CA TRP A 578 -16.79 29.40 -22.19
C TRP A 578 -15.69 30.30 -22.80
N HIS A 579 -14.44 30.17 -22.35
CA HIS A 579 -13.33 30.97 -22.84
C HIS A 579 -12.98 30.65 -24.29
N ASP A 580 -13.14 29.40 -24.71
CA ASP A 580 -12.90 28.99 -26.09
C ASP A 580 -13.95 29.58 -27.03
N LEU A 581 -15.23 29.54 -26.64
CA LEU A 581 -16.29 30.24 -27.38
C LEU A 581 -16.03 31.75 -27.46
N LEU A 582 -15.58 32.37 -26.36
CA LEU A 582 -15.26 33.80 -26.31
C LEU A 582 -14.06 34.14 -27.22
N ASN A 583 -13.04 33.28 -27.25
CA ASN A 583 -11.85 33.44 -28.07
C ASN A 583 -12.17 33.27 -29.56
N ALA A 584 -12.91 32.23 -29.93
CA ALA A 584 -13.38 32.01 -31.30
C ALA A 584 -14.15 33.23 -31.84
N LYS A 585 -15.07 33.78 -31.02
CA LYS A 585 -15.80 35.02 -31.35
C LYS A 585 -14.91 36.26 -31.48
N LYS A 586 -13.90 36.42 -30.62
CA LYS A 586 -12.93 37.52 -30.73
C LYS A 586 -12.09 37.41 -32.01
N ASN A 587 -11.67 36.20 -32.36
CA ASN A 587 -10.82 35.94 -33.52
C ASN A 587 -11.59 36.09 -34.83
N GLY A 588 -12.86 35.67 -34.89
CA GLY A 588 -13.72 35.89 -36.06
C GLY A 588 -14.10 37.35 -36.33
N ALA A 589 -13.89 38.26 -35.37
CA ALA A 589 -14.06 39.70 -35.60
C ALA A 589 -12.90 40.36 -36.38
N ASP A 590 -11.78 39.65 -36.54
CA ASP A 590 -10.67 40.04 -37.40
C ASP A 590 -10.93 39.45 -38.80
N TYR A 591 -11.42 40.29 -39.73
CA TYR A 591 -11.90 39.99 -41.11
C TYR A 591 -10.87 39.32 -42.05
N SER A 592 -9.80 38.72 -41.52
CA SER A 592 -8.73 38.06 -42.25
C SER A 592 -8.66 36.53 -42.02
N LYS A 593 -9.57 35.96 -41.22
CA LYS A 593 -9.69 34.53 -40.96
C LYS A 593 -11.17 34.14 -40.94
N ASP A 594 -11.67 33.66 -42.08
CA ASP A 594 -13.11 33.55 -42.37
C ASP A 594 -13.83 32.44 -41.54
N ASP A 595 -13.13 31.65 -40.72
CA ASP A 595 -13.66 30.34 -40.25
C ASP A 595 -13.94 30.21 -38.74
N TRP A 596 -13.63 31.23 -37.93
CA TRP A 596 -13.60 31.07 -36.46
C TRP A 596 -14.93 31.42 -35.79
N TYR A 597 -15.71 32.33 -36.37
CA TYR A 597 -17.07 32.62 -35.92
C TYR A 597 -17.93 33.16 -37.07
N ASP A 598 -18.99 32.43 -37.45
CA ASP A 598 -19.93 32.83 -38.49
C ASP A 598 -21.36 32.95 -37.93
N PHE A 599 -21.93 34.15 -38.02
CA PHE A 599 -23.31 34.43 -37.60
C PHE A 599 -24.33 34.25 -38.74
N GLY A 600 -23.86 33.90 -39.93
CA GLY A 600 -24.62 33.71 -41.14
C GLY A 600 -24.59 34.93 -42.07
N SER A 601 -24.66 34.68 -43.36
CA SER A 601 -24.74 35.71 -44.39
C SER A 601 -25.64 35.32 -45.54
N TYR A 602 -26.06 36.31 -46.34
CA TYR A 602 -26.95 36.08 -47.47
C TYR A 602 -26.31 35.13 -48.49
N VAL A 603 -27.11 34.20 -49.00
CA VAL A 603 -26.72 33.31 -50.10
C VAL A 603 -26.48 34.15 -51.36
N THR A 604 -25.33 33.92 -52.00
CA THR A 604 -24.93 34.60 -53.23
C THR A 604 -25.07 33.74 -54.48
N ASP A 605 -25.01 32.42 -54.34
CA ASP A 605 -25.24 31.44 -55.40
C ASP A 605 -25.72 30.12 -54.78
N CYS A 606 -26.75 29.49 -55.33
CA CYS A 606 -27.14 28.13 -54.94
C CYS A 606 -27.84 27.37 -56.07
N GLY A 607 -27.59 26.07 -56.14
CA GLY A 607 -28.22 25.16 -57.12
C GLY A 607 -27.18 24.31 -57.84
N ASP A 608 -27.64 23.29 -58.58
CA ASP A 608 -26.79 22.38 -59.36
C ASP A 608 -25.61 21.76 -58.57
N GLY A 609 -25.79 21.55 -57.25
CA GLY A 609 -24.78 20.98 -56.36
C GLY A 609 -23.73 21.97 -55.84
N ILE A 610 -23.97 23.28 -55.94
CA ILE A 610 -23.05 24.34 -55.48
C ILE A 610 -23.79 25.34 -54.58
N ILE A 611 -23.12 25.81 -53.51
CA ILE A 611 -23.62 26.87 -52.62
C ILE A 611 -22.50 27.88 -52.27
N SER A 612 -22.83 29.17 -52.19
CA SER A 612 -21.94 30.23 -51.71
C SER A 612 -22.68 31.31 -50.92
N SER A 613 -21.96 32.01 -50.04
CA SER A 613 -22.50 33.12 -49.23
C SER A 613 -21.55 34.31 -49.18
N GLN A 614 -21.99 35.45 -48.67
CA GLN A 614 -21.11 36.64 -48.58
C GLN A 614 -19.90 36.43 -47.68
N ASN A 615 -20.05 35.65 -46.60
CA ASN A 615 -18.95 35.28 -45.71
C ASN A 615 -18.10 34.15 -46.31
N HIS A 616 -18.67 33.30 -47.16
CA HIS A 616 -17.97 32.20 -47.84
C HIS A 616 -17.96 32.40 -49.36
N LYS A 617 -17.05 33.26 -49.84
CA LYS A 617 -16.99 33.69 -51.26
C LYS A 617 -16.58 32.58 -52.23
N THR A 618 -15.85 31.59 -51.75
CA THR A 618 -15.55 30.39 -52.52
C THR A 618 -16.78 29.50 -52.50
N ALA A 619 -17.29 29.17 -53.67
CA ALA A 619 -18.45 28.29 -53.78
C ALA A 619 -18.06 26.86 -53.40
N LEU A 620 -18.82 26.25 -52.50
CA LEU A 620 -18.63 24.87 -52.07
C LEU A 620 -19.59 23.95 -52.82
N THR A 621 -19.14 22.72 -53.04
CA THR A 621 -20.03 21.66 -53.51
C THR A 621 -20.88 21.11 -52.36
N TYR A 622 -22.08 20.62 -52.66
CA TYR A 622 -22.92 19.89 -51.70
C TYR A 622 -23.54 18.68 -52.37
N ASP A 623 -23.85 17.66 -51.58
CA ASP A 623 -24.52 16.45 -52.06
C ASP A 623 -25.39 15.81 -50.96
N LYS A 624 -25.72 14.52 -51.13
CA LYS A 624 -26.54 13.75 -50.18
C LYS A 624 -25.88 13.57 -48.82
N ASP A 625 -24.57 13.79 -48.71
CA ASP A 625 -23.81 13.62 -47.48
C ASP A 625 -23.68 14.96 -46.72
N THR A 626 -24.01 16.09 -47.35
CA THR A 626 -24.17 17.40 -46.69
C THR A 626 -25.36 17.41 -45.74
N VAL A 627 -25.12 17.79 -44.49
CA VAL A 627 -26.18 17.88 -43.46
C VAL A 627 -26.80 19.28 -43.47
N VAL A 628 -28.10 19.36 -43.72
CA VAL A 628 -28.84 20.63 -43.80
C VAL A 628 -29.75 20.79 -42.58
N ILE A 629 -29.63 21.94 -41.92
CA ILE A 629 -30.34 22.25 -40.67
C ILE A 629 -31.07 23.57 -40.84
N VAL A 630 -32.40 23.57 -40.64
CA VAL A 630 -33.20 24.81 -40.63
C VAL A 630 -33.30 25.34 -39.22
N VAL A 631 -32.86 26.58 -39.03
CA VAL A 631 -32.85 27.31 -37.77
C VAL A 631 -33.87 28.45 -37.84
N ASP A 632 -35.01 28.31 -37.15
CA ASP A 632 -36.02 29.37 -36.99
C ASP A 632 -35.94 29.96 -35.58
N GLY A 633 -35.56 31.24 -35.48
CA GLY A 633 -35.53 31.91 -34.19
C GLY A 633 -34.71 31.12 -33.16
N THR A 634 -35.22 30.84 -31.96
CA THR A 634 -34.50 30.12 -30.89
C THR A 634 -34.92 28.65 -30.74
N LYS A 635 -35.50 28.00 -31.75
CA LYS A 635 -35.99 26.61 -31.64
C LYS A 635 -35.68 25.81 -32.91
N GLU A 636 -35.37 24.54 -32.72
CA GLU A 636 -35.21 23.56 -33.80
C GLU A 636 -36.54 23.37 -34.56
N MET A 637 -36.45 23.19 -35.89
CA MET A 637 -37.62 22.95 -36.75
C MET A 637 -37.62 21.56 -37.42
N ALA A 638 -36.50 21.06 -37.96
CA ALA A 638 -36.35 19.70 -38.51
C ALA A 638 -34.98 19.56 -39.23
N PRO A 639 -34.53 18.33 -39.59
CA PRO A 639 -33.60 18.16 -40.72
C PRO A 639 -34.21 18.82 -41.97
N GLY A 640 -33.43 19.69 -42.61
CA GLY A 640 -33.82 20.43 -43.81
C GLY A 640 -33.40 19.74 -45.10
N ASP A 641 -33.80 20.33 -46.22
CA ASP A 641 -33.25 20.03 -47.53
C ASP A 641 -32.57 21.30 -48.07
N ILE A 642 -31.43 21.15 -48.74
CA ILE A 642 -30.71 22.27 -49.35
C ILE A 642 -31.51 22.88 -50.50
N ASP A 643 -32.41 22.10 -51.11
CA ASP A 643 -33.40 22.58 -52.08
C ASP A 643 -34.39 23.60 -51.46
N GLU A 644 -34.42 23.75 -50.14
CA GLU A 644 -35.21 24.77 -49.46
C GLU A 644 -34.53 26.15 -49.42
N VAL A 645 -33.26 26.27 -49.80
CA VAL A 645 -32.53 27.55 -49.80
C VAL A 645 -33.09 28.47 -50.88
N ILE A 646 -33.51 29.66 -50.47
CA ILE A 646 -33.94 30.72 -51.39
C ILE A 646 -32.72 31.56 -51.78
N CYS A 647 -32.32 31.50 -53.05
CA CYS A 647 -31.36 32.44 -53.64
C CYS A 647 -32.02 33.27 -54.73
N VAL A 648 -32.01 34.59 -54.57
CA VAL A 648 -32.54 35.54 -55.55
C VAL A 648 -31.40 36.24 -56.25
N ASP A 649 -31.20 35.89 -57.53
CA ASP A 649 -30.16 36.50 -58.36
C ASP A 649 -30.30 38.03 -58.41
N GLY A 650 -29.23 38.73 -58.04
CA GLY A 650 -29.17 40.19 -58.01
C GLY A 650 -29.91 40.88 -56.85
N ALA A 651 -30.53 40.15 -55.91
CA ALA A 651 -31.21 40.72 -54.74
C ALA A 651 -30.85 40.00 -53.43
N PRO A 652 -29.64 40.23 -52.88
CA PRO A 652 -29.16 39.50 -51.70
C PRO A 652 -30.04 39.68 -50.45
N SER A 653 -30.75 40.80 -50.31
CA SER A 653 -31.66 41.04 -49.18
C SER A 653 -32.89 40.13 -49.18
N ASP A 654 -33.19 39.51 -50.33
CA ASP A 654 -34.36 38.66 -50.54
C ASP A 654 -33.96 37.16 -50.57
N SER A 655 -32.66 36.86 -50.47
CA SER A 655 -32.11 35.51 -50.28
C SER A 655 -32.14 35.09 -48.80
N ASP A 656 -32.14 33.79 -48.55
CA ASP A 656 -31.95 33.23 -47.21
C ASP A 656 -30.56 33.58 -46.65
N VAL A 657 -30.46 33.59 -45.32
CA VAL A 657 -29.19 33.72 -44.60
C VAL A 657 -28.71 32.32 -44.26
N VAL A 658 -27.45 31.99 -44.57
CA VAL A 658 -26.86 30.68 -44.29
C VAL A 658 -25.55 30.81 -43.53
N VAL A 659 -25.25 29.80 -42.71
CA VAL A 659 -23.89 29.46 -42.33
C VAL A 659 -23.49 28.21 -43.09
N ILE A 660 -22.33 28.25 -43.74
CA ILE A 660 -21.78 27.14 -44.51
C ILE A 660 -20.51 26.68 -43.81
N VAL A 661 -20.45 25.40 -43.45
CA VAL A 661 -19.30 24.80 -42.79
C VAL A 661 -18.62 23.85 -43.80
N PRO A 662 -17.38 24.15 -44.23
CA PRO A 662 -16.64 23.25 -45.12
C PRO A 662 -16.17 21.98 -44.39
N ASP A 663 -15.95 20.91 -45.14
CA ASP A 663 -15.18 19.71 -44.71
C ASP A 663 -13.66 20.02 -44.76
N ASP A 664 -12.82 19.08 -44.33
CA ASP A 664 -11.35 19.16 -44.22
C ASP A 664 -10.64 19.61 -45.52
N ASP A 665 -11.31 19.55 -46.68
CA ASP A 665 -10.76 19.91 -48.00
C ASP A 665 -11.12 21.33 -48.48
N ASP A 666 -11.95 22.08 -47.73
CA ASP A 666 -12.45 23.42 -48.08
C ASP A 666 -13.16 23.50 -49.46
N GLU A 667 -13.54 22.37 -50.05
CA GLU A 667 -14.17 22.26 -51.38
C GLU A 667 -15.62 21.69 -51.30
N HIS A 668 -15.95 20.97 -50.23
CA HIS A 668 -17.29 20.42 -49.96
C HIS A 668 -17.89 21.00 -48.67
N ALA A 669 -19.22 21.18 -48.67
CA ALA A 669 -19.98 21.63 -47.51
C ALA A 669 -20.44 20.45 -46.66
N ASP A 670 -19.90 20.37 -45.45
CA ASP A 670 -20.22 19.35 -44.45
C ASP A 670 -21.57 19.66 -43.77
N TYR A 671 -21.78 20.94 -43.43
CA TYR A 671 -23.03 21.45 -42.86
C TYR A 671 -23.52 22.74 -43.51
N VAL A 672 -24.83 22.85 -43.69
CA VAL A 672 -25.50 24.10 -44.08
C VAL A 672 -26.61 24.43 -43.10
N PHE A 673 -26.47 25.54 -42.38
CA PHE A 673 -27.51 26.06 -41.48
C PHE A 673 -28.31 27.14 -42.20
N ILE A 674 -29.57 26.87 -42.51
CA ILE A 674 -30.50 27.84 -43.12
C ILE A 674 -31.17 28.63 -41.99
N ILE A 675 -30.90 29.93 -41.94
CA ILE A 675 -31.37 30.83 -40.88
C ILE A 675 -32.61 31.58 -41.40
N ARG A 676 -33.76 31.34 -40.75
CA ARG A 676 -35.05 31.98 -41.08
C ARG A 676 -35.56 32.88 -39.95
#